data_AF-A0A327USL9-F1
#
_entry.id   AF-A0A327USL9-F1
#
_cell.length_a   1.000
_cell.length_b   1.000
_cell.length_c   1.000
_cell.angle_alpha   90.00
_cell.angle_beta   90.00
_cell.angle_gamma   90.00
#
_symmetry.space_group_name_H-M   'P 1'
#
loop_
_entity.id
_entity.type
_entity.pdbx_description
1 polymer ?
#
loop_
_entity_poly.entity_id
_entity_poly.type
_entity_poly.pdbx_seq_one_letter_code
_entity_poly.pdbx_strand_id
1 'polypeptide(L)'
;MQESHYGVPLERSDQLRLRRHRNYCRPDRFAQWLEGFGKERRLAVDLFSGAGGLSHGLRLAGWTTAAAVDFDERALETHAANFPGMSLCMDLGNPKERDRLEEILEPARGKIDLVAGGPPCQPFSRAGRSKIRSLVEHHGRDSHDRRKELWSAYLDVVKRIKPRAVLMENVPDMGLGDDFFVIRTIEQQLEELGYATQVRLVDAWRYGVPQHRKRLILLARNDVEEFRWQAEVPDEKRTTLREAIGDLPSLRVVPLERVGAREMGYDKSVEGLSEFAKDMRKRAPAGVVWDHMTRRVRNDDWIIFDGMTAKTLYPDIDPKLQRYSAEQFTDRYKRLDWTDLSRSITAHIAKDGYWYIHPSQNRTLTVREAARVQTFPDRFRFAGTRSDAFRQIGNAVPPLLGKAAASVLLPSGDVQNGNAPAVLRPHWRRVRQDLTDWAKKRRQGDDWYQLPQLSSVHAAVVAVLSGARLKRLQLRRMIESVQENTTLTENAHETLLDAAPTEAARTRIARLARLAGKPSVWHEERRNEVPAQVEMKPAEERLYRLLIDEDLLWIGQGAIRVAARLNGSKSDRTNRLSDGRVDLVKLVGAGEEAPLRMAALRLIGDTLCRPTRPLCDDCPLSQYCTDRESVSEDPLFSDAVREPHNETVPVQARGEKPRTARQH
;
A
#
# COMPACT_ATOMS: atom_id res chain seq x y z
N MET A 1 -20.52 -24.53 -39.82
CA MET A 1 -20.65 -24.21 -38.38
C MET A 1 -21.24 -25.42 -37.69
N GLN A 2 -20.40 -26.28 -37.09
CA GLN A 2 -20.89 -27.31 -36.17
C GLN A 2 -20.98 -26.67 -34.78
N GLU A 3 -22.18 -26.65 -34.21
CA GLU A 3 -22.42 -26.21 -32.83
C GLU A 3 -21.71 -27.17 -31.88
N SER A 4 -20.47 -26.85 -31.53
CA SER A 4 -19.77 -27.50 -30.43
C SER A 4 -20.40 -27.04 -29.12
N HIS A 5 -21.23 -27.90 -28.52
CA HIS A 5 -21.69 -27.72 -27.15
C HIS A 5 -20.50 -27.83 -26.17
N TYR A 6 -19.80 -26.72 -25.95
CA TYR A 6 -18.77 -26.57 -24.92
C TYR A 6 -19.39 -26.51 -23.52
N GLY A 7 -20.09 -27.57 -23.11
CA GLY A 7 -20.75 -27.67 -21.81
C GLY A 7 -19.94 -28.48 -20.80
N VAL A 8 -19.65 -27.91 -19.63
CA VAL A 8 -19.42 -28.71 -18.42
C VAL A 8 -20.77 -28.84 -17.73
N PRO A 9 -21.16 -30.02 -17.21
CA PRO A 9 -22.29 -30.10 -16.29
C PRO A 9 -22.13 -29.06 -15.17
N LEU A 10 -23.09 -28.13 -15.06
CA LEU A 10 -23.12 -27.11 -14.00
C LEU A 10 -23.47 -27.78 -12.67
N GLU A 11 -22.46 -28.34 -12.01
CA GLU A 11 -22.62 -28.98 -10.72
C GLU A 11 -22.19 -28.02 -9.60
N ARG A 12 -23.17 -27.59 -8.79
CA ARG A 12 -22.90 -26.98 -7.49
C ARG A 12 -22.58 -28.11 -6.52
N SER A 13 -21.40 -28.06 -5.90
CA SER A 13 -21.06 -28.99 -4.82
C SER A 13 -22.03 -28.85 -3.65
N ASP A 14 -22.18 -29.90 -2.85
CA ASP A 14 -23.01 -29.86 -1.65
C ASP A 14 -22.66 -28.68 -0.73
N GLN A 15 -23.69 -28.05 -0.20
CA GLN A 15 -23.56 -26.94 0.72
C GLN A 15 -23.14 -27.46 2.10
N LEU A 16 -21.94 -27.09 2.55
CA LEU A 16 -21.47 -27.42 3.88
C LEU A 16 -22.06 -26.43 4.90
N ARG A 17 -22.77 -26.96 5.90
CA ARG A 17 -23.18 -26.20 7.10
C ARG A 17 -22.21 -26.51 8.22
N LEU A 18 -21.77 -25.48 8.95
CA LEU A 18 -20.84 -25.65 10.05
C LEU A 18 -21.51 -25.39 11.40
N ARG A 19 -21.19 -26.23 12.39
CA ARG A 19 -21.59 -25.97 13.77
C ARG A 19 -20.80 -24.79 14.30
N ARG A 20 -21.48 -23.93 15.05
CA ARG A 20 -20.84 -22.77 15.71
C ARG A 20 -19.80 -23.24 16.71
N HIS A 21 -18.76 -22.45 16.88
CA HIS A 21 -17.72 -22.66 17.86
C HIS A 21 -18.34 -22.77 19.26
N ARG A 22 -17.78 -23.62 20.12
CA ARG A 22 -18.31 -23.87 21.48
C ARG A 22 -18.46 -22.61 22.35
N ASN A 23 -17.63 -21.60 22.08
CA ASN A 23 -17.63 -20.30 22.77
C ASN A 23 -18.18 -19.17 21.87
N TYR A 24 -19.04 -19.50 20.91
CA TYR A 24 -19.78 -18.51 20.13
C TYR A 24 -20.74 -17.75 21.04
N CYS A 25 -20.89 -16.46 20.78
CA CYS A 25 -21.75 -15.56 21.54
C CYS A 25 -22.82 -14.92 20.64
N ARG A 26 -24.05 -14.81 21.15
CA ARG A 26 -25.08 -13.93 20.58
C ARG A 26 -25.01 -12.55 21.25
N PRO A 27 -25.47 -11.47 20.60
CA PRO A 27 -25.43 -10.11 21.16
C PRO A 27 -26.02 -9.99 22.57
N ASP A 28 -27.16 -10.64 22.82
CA ASP A 28 -27.87 -10.63 24.11
C ASP A 28 -27.11 -11.31 25.26
N ARG A 29 -26.08 -12.11 24.94
CA ARG A 29 -25.24 -12.82 25.92
C ARG A 29 -23.82 -12.26 26.01
N PHE A 30 -23.54 -11.15 25.34
CA PHE A 30 -22.18 -10.63 25.23
C PHE A 30 -21.56 -10.25 26.57
N ALA A 31 -22.33 -9.60 27.46
CA ALA A 31 -21.90 -9.30 28.82
C ALA A 31 -21.46 -10.57 29.59
N GLN A 32 -22.28 -11.62 29.55
CA GLN A 32 -21.95 -12.89 30.20
C GLN A 32 -20.71 -13.56 29.56
N TRP A 33 -20.57 -13.47 28.24
CA TRP A 33 -19.41 -14.03 27.55
C TRP A 33 -18.11 -13.31 27.95
N LEU A 34 -18.16 -11.99 28.17
CA LEU A 34 -17.04 -11.20 28.66
C LEU A 34 -16.64 -11.57 30.09
N GLU A 35 -17.61 -11.88 30.95
CA GLU A 35 -17.35 -12.35 32.33
C GLU A 35 -16.84 -13.79 32.38
N GLY A 36 -17.22 -14.61 31.39
CA GLY A 36 -16.78 -15.99 31.23
C GLY A 36 -15.55 -16.13 30.36
N PHE A 37 -15.73 -16.54 29.10
CA PHE A 37 -14.63 -16.88 28.20
C PHE A 37 -13.72 -15.68 27.84
N GLY A 38 -14.30 -14.49 27.72
CA GLY A 38 -13.61 -13.26 27.39
C GLY A 38 -12.80 -12.66 28.55
N LYS A 39 -12.99 -13.14 29.77
CA LYS A 39 -12.29 -12.63 30.96
C LYS A 39 -10.78 -12.83 30.80
N GLU A 40 -10.02 -11.79 31.11
CA GLU A 40 -8.54 -11.76 31.01
C GLU A 40 -7.98 -12.01 29.60
N ARG A 41 -8.83 -12.02 28.56
CA ARG A 41 -8.40 -12.13 27.16
C ARG A 41 -8.10 -10.74 26.60
N ARG A 42 -7.14 -10.67 25.68
CA ARG A 42 -6.92 -9.48 24.85
C ARG A 42 -7.96 -9.44 23.74
N LEU A 43 -8.93 -8.55 23.87
CA LEU A 43 -10.10 -8.51 22.99
C LEU A 43 -9.82 -7.69 21.72
N ALA A 44 -10.25 -8.23 20.59
CA ALA A 44 -10.20 -7.56 19.30
C ALA A 44 -11.58 -7.53 18.64
N VAL A 45 -11.83 -6.51 17.83
CA VAL A 45 -12.96 -6.44 16.89
C VAL A 45 -12.41 -6.54 15.47
N ASP A 46 -12.94 -7.44 14.64
CA ASP A 46 -12.54 -7.62 13.24
C ASP A 46 -13.66 -7.11 12.31
N LEU A 47 -13.44 -5.96 11.67
CA LEU A 47 -14.38 -5.31 10.75
C LEU A 47 -14.11 -5.76 9.32
N PHE A 48 -15.17 -6.01 8.55
CA PHE A 48 -15.07 -6.59 7.20
C PHE A 48 -14.34 -7.96 7.25
N SER A 49 -14.71 -8.78 8.24
CA SER A 49 -13.93 -9.95 8.65
C SER A 49 -13.83 -11.05 7.59
N GLY A 50 -14.77 -11.09 6.64
CA GLY A 50 -14.98 -12.20 5.74
C GLY A 50 -15.05 -13.52 6.50
N ALA A 51 -14.37 -14.54 5.97
CA ALA A 51 -14.28 -15.85 6.61
C ALA A 51 -13.36 -15.89 7.84
N GLY A 52 -12.70 -14.78 8.19
CA GLY A 52 -11.83 -14.67 9.36
C GLY A 52 -10.37 -15.06 9.11
N GLY A 53 -9.82 -14.81 7.91
CA GLY A 53 -8.37 -14.96 7.68
C GLY A 53 -7.54 -14.06 8.59
N LEU A 54 -7.93 -12.78 8.69
CA LEU A 54 -7.32 -11.82 9.61
C LEU A 54 -7.55 -12.23 11.07
N SER A 55 -8.79 -12.50 11.48
CA SER A 55 -9.10 -13.09 12.80
C SER A 55 -8.26 -14.31 13.16
N HIS A 56 -7.92 -15.17 12.19
CA HIS A 56 -7.01 -16.28 12.44
C HIS A 56 -5.60 -15.81 12.78
N GLY A 57 -5.08 -14.84 12.02
CA GLY A 57 -3.81 -14.18 12.29
C GLY A 57 -3.80 -13.51 13.67
N LEU A 58 -4.86 -12.78 14.03
CA LEU A 58 -5.04 -12.18 15.36
C LEU A 58 -4.92 -13.26 16.45
N ARG A 59 -5.65 -14.38 16.30
CA ARG A 59 -5.59 -15.49 17.25
C ARG A 59 -4.19 -16.10 17.36
N LEU A 60 -3.47 -16.25 16.25
CA LEU A 60 -2.10 -16.75 16.26
C LEU A 60 -1.12 -15.80 16.97
N ALA A 61 -1.40 -14.50 16.96
CA ALA A 61 -0.65 -13.48 17.69
C ALA A 61 -1.08 -13.34 19.16
N GLY A 62 -2.08 -14.11 19.63
CA GLY A 62 -2.52 -14.13 21.03
C GLY A 62 -3.73 -13.27 21.35
N TRP A 63 -4.42 -12.75 20.33
CA TRP A 63 -5.67 -11.99 20.48
C TRP A 63 -6.90 -12.91 20.51
N THR A 64 -8.01 -12.39 21.01
CA THR A 64 -9.32 -13.06 20.98
C THR A 64 -10.33 -12.14 20.30
N THR A 65 -10.85 -12.55 19.14
CA THR A 65 -11.92 -11.81 18.45
C THR A 65 -13.20 -11.87 19.30
N ALA A 66 -13.60 -10.73 19.86
CA ALA A 66 -14.82 -10.57 20.64
C ALA A 66 -16.04 -10.39 19.72
N ALA A 67 -15.84 -9.66 18.63
CA ALA A 67 -16.84 -9.48 17.57
C ALA A 67 -16.17 -9.42 16.20
N ALA A 68 -16.79 -10.08 15.23
CA ALA A 68 -16.46 -9.95 13.82
C ALA A 68 -17.70 -9.44 13.08
N VAL A 69 -17.50 -8.49 12.17
CA VAL A 69 -18.57 -7.79 11.46
C VAL A 69 -18.37 -7.93 9.97
N ASP A 70 -19.38 -8.42 9.27
CA ASP A 70 -19.41 -8.51 7.81
C ASP A 70 -20.87 -8.49 7.33
N PHE A 71 -21.11 -8.28 6.04
CA PHE A 71 -22.45 -8.37 5.47
C PHE A 71 -22.68 -9.72 4.74
N ASP A 72 -21.61 -10.49 4.47
CA ASP A 72 -21.71 -11.81 3.86
C ASP A 72 -22.02 -12.87 4.94
N GLU A 73 -23.29 -13.28 5.00
CA GLU A 73 -23.76 -14.33 5.91
C GLU A 73 -23.00 -15.66 5.77
N ARG A 74 -22.56 -16.03 4.56
CA ARG A 74 -21.83 -17.29 4.34
C ARG A 74 -20.45 -17.21 4.97
N ALA A 75 -19.78 -16.08 4.80
CA ALA A 75 -18.49 -15.82 5.42
C ALA A 75 -18.61 -15.76 6.95
N LEU A 76 -19.68 -15.17 7.48
CA LEU A 76 -19.96 -15.15 8.92
C LEU A 76 -20.33 -16.53 9.49
N GLU A 77 -20.96 -17.41 8.72
CA GLU A 77 -21.17 -18.81 9.12
C GLU A 77 -19.83 -19.52 9.30
N THR A 78 -18.89 -19.31 8.37
CA THR A 78 -17.50 -19.78 8.50
C THR A 78 -16.81 -19.17 9.72
N HIS A 79 -16.93 -17.86 9.91
CA HIS A 79 -16.33 -17.19 11.07
C HIS A 79 -16.88 -17.76 12.39
N ALA A 80 -18.20 -17.87 12.51
CA ALA A 80 -18.88 -18.37 13.71
C ALA A 80 -18.52 -19.82 14.05
N ALA A 81 -18.12 -20.62 13.06
CA ALA A 81 -17.67 -22.00 13.27
C ALA A 81 -16.23 -22.09 13.78
N ASN A 82 -15.37 -21.16 13.37
CA ASN A 82 -13.93 -21.24 13.62
C ASN A 82 -13.46 -20.38 14.82
N PHE A 83 -14.25 -19.40 15.24
CA PHE A 83 -13.85 -18.40 16.24
C PHE A 83 -14.86 -18.29 17.39
N PRO A 84 -14.40 -17.97 18.62
CA PRO A 84 -15.29 -17.58 19.70
C PRO A 84 -15.85 -16.17 19.47
N GLY A 85 -16.71 -15.70 20.37
CA GLY A 85 -17.28 -14.35 20.29
C GLY A 85 -18.43 -14.25 19.30
N MET A 86 -18.73 -13.03 18.87
CA MET A 86 -19.87 -12.73 18.00
C MET A 86 -19.47 -12.71 16.52
N SER A 87 -20.38 -13.18 15.66
CA SER A 87 -20.36 -12.95 14.21
C SER A 87 -21.60 -12.14 13.85
N LEU A 88 -21.43 -10.87 13.49
CA LEU A 88 -22.49 -9.88 13.33
C LEU A 88 -22.70 -9.56 11.85
N CYS A 89 -23.90 -9.85 11.35
CA CYS A 89 -24.29 -9.54 9.97
C CYS A 89 -24.76 -8.09 9.89
N MET A 90 -23.89 -7.18 9.43
CA MET A 90 -24.14 -5.74 9.40
C MET A 90 -23.48 -5.11 8.18
N ASP A 91 -24.17 -4.13 7.57
CA ASP A 91 -23.59 -3.27 6.55
C ASP A 91 -22.98 -2.03 7.20
N LEU A 92 -21.66 -2.05 7.40
CA LEU A 92 -20.94 -0.92 8.00
C LEU A 92 -20.97 0.35 7.14
N GLY A 93 -21.40 0.30 5.87
CA GLY A 93 -21.68 1.51 5.08
C GLY A 93 -22.86 2.31 5.63
N ASN A 94 -23.82 1.64 6.27
CA ASN A 94 -24.98 2.27 6.90
C ASN A 94 -24.63 2.85 8.29
N PRO A 95 -24.75 4.17 8.51
CA PRO A 95 -24.49 4.78 9.82
C PRO A 95 -25.31 4.18 10.96
N LYS A 96 -26.58 3.81 10.72
CA LYS A 96 -27.45 3.21 11.74
C LYS A 96 -26.93 1.85 12.23
N GLU A 97 -26.31 1.08 11.35
CA GLU A 97 -25.69 -0.20 11.73
C GLU A 97 -24.41 0.03 12.56
N ARG A 98 -23.69 1.14 12.33
CA ARG A 98 -22.54 1.52 13.16
C ARG A 98 -22.97 1.99 14.55
N ASP A 99 -24.08 2.74 14.64
CA ASP A 99 -24.68 3.11 15.94
C ASP A 99 -25.11 1.86 16.71
N ARG A 100 -25.79 0.93 16.05
CA ARG A 100 -26.19 -0.36 16.63
C ARG A 100 -24.98 -1.22 17.05
N LEU A 101 -23.89 -1.22 16.29
CA LEU A 101 -22.67 -1.92 16.65
C LEU A 101 -22.07 -1.35 17.94
N GLU A 102 -22.05 -0.03 18.10
CA GLU A 102 -21.60 0.63 19.33
C GLU A 102 -22.45 0.19 20.54
N GLU A 103 -23.78 0.18 20.41
CA GLU A 103 -24.69 -0.30 21.46
C GLU A 103 -24.42 -1.77 21.86
N ILE A 104 -24.21 -2.65 20.88
CA ILE A 104 -23.90 -4.07 21.12
C ILE A 104 -22.55 -4.24 21.83
N LEU A 105 -21.58 -3.39 21.52
CA LEU A 105 -20.24 -3.44 22.10
C LEU A 105 -20.12 -2.69 23.44
N GLU A 106 -21.16 -1.98 23.88
CA GLU A 106 -21.18 -1.22 25.13
C GLU A 106 -20.70 -2.02 26.36
N PRO A 107 -21.08 -3.30 26.57
CA PRO A 107 -20.57 -4.10 27.70
C PRO A 107 -19.03 -4.30 27.71
N ALA A 108 -18.38 -4.09 26.56
CA ALA A 108 -16.95 -4.14 26.35
C ALA A 108 -16.29 -2.75 26.20
N ARG A 109 -16.99 -1.65 26.49
CA ARG A 109 -16.42 -0.29 26.48
C ARG A 109 -15.15 -0.25 27.35
N GLY A 110 -14.07 0.26 26.78
CA GLY A 110 -12.74 0.30 27.43
C GLY A 110 -12.02 -1.06 27.56
N LYS A 111 -12.62 -2.18 27.13
CA LYS A 111 -12.02 -3.53 27.17
C LYS A 111 -11.53 -4.02 25.79
N ILE A 112 -12.02 -3.42 24.70
CA ILE A 112 -11.56 -3.73 23.34
C ILE A 112 -10.20 -3.07 23.12
N ASP A 113 -9.16 -3.89 22.98
CA ASP A 113 -7.77 -3.43 22.91
C ASP A 113 -7.29 -3.26 21.45
N LEU A 114 -7.95 -3.94 20.50
CA LEU A 114 -7.63 -3.87 19.07
C LEU A 114 -8.90 -3.73 18.21
N VAL A 115 -8.89 -2.80 17.27
CA VAL A 115 -9.79 -2.83 16.09
C VAL A 115 -8.96 -3.20 14.86
N ALA A 116 -9.32 -4.29 14.21
CA ALA A 116 -8.70 -4.78 12.99
C ALA A 116 -9.73 -4.77 11.84
N GLY A 117 -9.27 -4.71 10.59
CA GLY A 117 -10.17 -4.92 9.46
C GLY A 117 -9.58 -4.63 8.09
N GLY A 118 -10.29 -5.07 7.05
CA GLY A 118 -9.93 -4.86 5.65
C GLY A 118 -11.06 -4.20 4.86
N PRO A 119 -11.29 -2.88 4.99
CA PRO A 119 -12.40 -2.23 4.29
C PRO A 119 -12.22 -2.36 2.76
N PRO A 120 -13.27 -2.77 2.02
CA PRO A 120 -13.18 -2.95 0.57
C PRO A 120 -12.77 -1.66 -0.14
N CYS A 121 -11.82 -1.78 -1.06
CA CYS A 121 -11.40 -0.70 -1.95
C CYS A 121 -12.13 -0.84 -3.30
N GLN A 122 -13.11 0.03 -3.59
CA GLN A 122 -13.67 0.11 -4.95
C GLN A 122 -12.65 0.79 -5.88
N PRO A 123 -12.59 0.45 -7.18
CA PRO A 123 -11.63 1.05 -8.10
C PRO A 123 -11.91 2.56 -8.24
N PHE A 124 -11.07 3.36 -7.58
CA PHE A 124 -11.04 4.80 -7.69
C PHE A 124 -10.57 5.16 -9.11
N SER A 125 -11.50 5.46 -10.01
CA SER A 125 -11.15 5.81 -11.38
C SER A 125 -10.33 7.12 -11.44
N ARG A 126 -9.44 7.24 -12.43
CA ARG A 126 -8.63 8.45 -12.69
C ARG A 126 -9.46 9.73 -12.87
N ALA A 127 -10.74 9.60 -13.24
CA ALA A 127 -11.69 10.70 -13.37
C ALA A 127 -12.24 11.22 -12.02
N GLY A 128 -11.98 10.51 -10.91
CA GLY A 128 -12.47 10.86 -9.57
C GLY A 128 -11.57 11.81 -8.77
N ARG A 129 -10.35 12.12 -9.24
CA ARG A 129 -9.38 12.93 -8.46
C ARG A 129 -9.90 14.32 -8.09
N SER A 130 -10.64 14.99 -8.98
CA SER A 130 -11.26 16.29 -8.70
C SER A 130 -12.48 16.19 -7.80
N LYS A 131 -13.26 15.09 -7.90
CA LYS A 131 -14.41 14.83 -7.03
C LYS A 131 -14.01 14.46 -5.60
N ILE A 132 -12.96 13.65 -5.41
CA ILE A 132 -12.46 13.26 -4.08
C ILE A 132 -11.99 14.50 -3.30
N ARG A 133 -11.28 15.41 -3.97
CA ARG A 133 -10.78 16.65 -3.35
C ARG A 133 -11.93 17.59 -2.96
N SER A 134 -12.89 17.83 -3.85
CA SER A 134 -14.07 18.65 -3.51
C SER A 134 -14.98 18.02 -2.45
N LEU A 135 -15.04 16.69 -2.38
CA LEU A 135 -15.81 15.93 -1.38
C LEU A 135 -15.16 15.94 0.02
N VAL A 136 -13.84 16.18 0.13
CA VAL A 136 -13.12 16.25 1.42
C VAL A 136 -12.98 17.70 1.89
N GLU A 137 -12.72 18.66 0.99
CA GLU A 137 -12.51 20.08 1.33
C GLU A 137 -13.82 20.84 1.61
N HIS A 138 -14.93 20.52 0.93
CA HIS A 138 -16.21 21.15 1.24
C HIS A 138 -16.99 20.31 2.24
N HIS A 139 -17.04 20.73 3.51
CA HIS A 139 -17.88 20.16 4.57
C HIS A 139 -19.41 20.23 4.31
N GLY A 140 -19.87 20.46 3.07
CA GLY A 140 -21.29 20.63 2.74
C GLY A 140 -21.69 20.03 1.39
N ARG A 141 -22.59 19.05 1.46
CA ARG A 141 -23.37 18.36 0.39
C ARG A 141 -22.59 17.29 -0.38
N ASP A 142 -23.01 16.03 -0.51
CA ASP A 142 -24.26 15.34 -0.25
C ASP A 142 -23.98 14.16 0.70
N SER A 143 -24.80 13.96 1.73
CA SER A 143 -24.55 12.90 2.73
C SER A 143 -24.54 11.51 2.09
N HIS A 144 -25.14 11.34 0.91
CA HIS A 144 -25.28 10.07 0.19
C HIS A 144 -24.00 9.54 -0.46
N ASP A 145 -23.01 10.38 -0.78
CA ASP A 145 -21.81 9.93 -1.51
C ASP A 145 -20.61 9.65 -0.58
N ARG A 146 -20.45 10.43 0.50
CA ARG A 146 -19.51 10.12 1.61
C ARG A 146 -19.84 8.79 2.31
N ARG A 147 -21.09 8.32 2.19
CA ARG A 147 -21.58 7.04 2.73
C ARG A 147 -21.07 5.80 1.99
N LYS A 148 -20.41 5.94 0.83
CA LYS A 148 -19.94 4.79 0.01
C LYS A 148 -18.48 4.43 0.21
N GLU A 149 -17.70 5.24 0.93
CA GLU A 149 -16.29 4.97 1.16
C GLU A 149 -16.08 4.21 2.48
N LEU A 150 -16.00 2.88 2.40
CA LEU A 150 -15.95 1.98 3.56
C LEU A 150 -14.72 2.18 4.47
N TRP A 151 -13.66 2.84 4.00
CA TRP A 151 -12.53 3.24 4.84
C TRP A 151 -12.92 4.33 5.87
N SER A 152 -13.87 5.21 5.53
CA SER A 152 -14.38 6.22 6.44
C SER A 152 -15.25 5.59 7.53
N ALA A 153 -16.06 4.59 7.17
CA ALA A 153 -16.83 3.77 8.10
C ALA A 153 -15.91 3.00 9.07
N TYR A 154 -14.79 2.47 8.58
CA TYR A 154 -13.77 1.85 9.43
C TYR A 154 -13.24 2.85 10.47
N LEU A 155 -12.84 4.05 10.05
CA LEU A 155 -12.36 5.09 10.96
C LEU A 155 -13.42 5.59 11.94
N ASP A 156 -14.69 5.69 11.53
CA ASP A 156 -15.81 6.05 12.42
C ASP A 156 -15.92 5.05 13.58
N VAL A 157 -15.85 3.74 13.29
CA VAL A 157 -15.85 2.70 14.33
C VAL A 157 -14.62 2.80 15.23
N VAL A 158 -13.43 3.07 14.68
CA VAL A 158 -12.22 3.31 15.49
C VAL A 158 -12.39 4.51 16.43
N LYS A 159 -12.99 5.60 15.96
CA LYS A 159 -13.25 6.82 16.76
C LYS A 159 -14.24 6.59 17.90
N ARG A 160 -15.23 5.71 17.69
CA ARG A 160 -16.23 5.33 18.70
C ARG A 160 -15.66 4.38 19.75
N ILE A 161 -14.96 3.32 19.31
CA ILE A 161 -14.39 2.30 20.20
C ILE A 161 -13.16 2.82 20.95
N LYS A 162 -12.34 3.67 20.31
CA LYS A 162 -11.05 4.19 20.83
C LYS A 162 -10.15 3.08 21.38
N PRO A 163 -9.80 2.06 20.57
CA PRO A 163 -8.95 0.96 21.03
C PRO A 163 -7.53 1.43 21.38
N ARG A 164 -6.71 0.58 21.99
CA ARG A 164 -5.28 0.88 22.14
C ARG A 164 -4.52 0.75 20.82
N ALA A 165 -4.92 -0.21 20.01
CA ALA A 165 -4.26 -0.55 18.75
C ALA A 165 -5.26 -0.65 17.58
N VAL A 166 -4.77 -0.36 16.38
CA VAL A 166 -5.53 -0.42 15.13
C VAL A 166 -4.72 -1.20 14.08
N LEU A 167 -5.37 -2.11 13.35
CA LEU A 167 -4.79 -2.84 12.22
C LEU A 167 -5.71 -2.73 11.00
N MET A 168 -5.26 -2.02 9.97
CA MET A 168 -5.98 -1.95 8.71
C MET A 168 -5.19 -2.65 7.60
N GLU A 169 -5.84 -3.55 6.88
CA GLU A 169 -5.30 -4.20 5.68
C GLU A 169 -5.99 -3.67 4.42
N ASN A 170 -5.24 -3.55 3.33
CA ASN A 170 -5.83 -3.31 2.02
C ASN A 170 -4.95 -3.78 0.85
N VAL A 171 -5.48 -3.69 -0.37
CA VAL A 171 -4.73 -3.88 -1.61
C VAL A 171 -3.80 -2.69 -1.89
N PRO A 172 -2.66 -2.91 -2.59
CA PRO A 172 -1.74 -1.82 -2.94
C PRO A 172 -2.38 -0.68 -3.73
N ASP A 173 -3.36 -1.01 -4.58
CA ASP A 173 -4.05 -0.04 -5.45
C ASP A 173 -4.80 1.04 -4.69
N MET A 174 -5.17 0.78 -3.43
CA MET A 174 -5.81 1.76 -2.54
C MET A 174 -4.94 3.02 -2.37
N GLY A 175 -3.61 2.89 -2.43
CA GLY A 175 -2.70 4.05 -2.36
C GLY A 175 -2.06 4.43 -3.70
N LEU A 176 -1.96 3.50 -4.65
CA LEU A 176 -1.25 3.78 -5.92
C LEU A 176 -2.08 4.61 -6.90
N GLY A 177 -3.42 4.58 -6.81
CA GLY A 177 -4.31 5.29 -7.75
C GLY A 177 -4.41 6.81 -7.54
N ASP A 178 -4.19 7.29 -6.31
CA ASP A 178 -4.49 8.65 -5.84
C ASP A 178 -3.30 9.35 -5.17
N ASP A 179 -2.06 8.90 -5.42
CA ASP A 179 -0.86 9.36 -4.72
C ASP A 179 -0.98 9.21 -3.17
N PHE A 180 -1.58 8.10 -2.74
CA PHE A 180 -1.80 7.69 -1.34
C PHE A 180 -2.65 8.67 -0.52
N PHE A 181 -3.44 9.52 -1.17
CA PHE A 181 -4.23 10.55 -0.50
C PHE A 181 -5.14 9.97 0.60
N VAL A 182 -5.86 8.88 0.33
CA VAL A 182 -6.70 8.23 1.33
C VAL A 182 -5.87 7.73 2.52
N ILE A 183 -4.74 7.06 2.27
CA ILE A 183 -3.88 6.53 3.34
C ILE A 183 -3.28 7.65 4.18
N ARG A 184 -2.79 8.73 3.55
CA ARG A 184 -2.26 9.92 4.22
C ARG A 184 -3.33 10.56 5.12
N THR A 185 -4.57 10.59 4.65
CA THR A 185 -5.72 11.09 5.42
C THR A 185 -6.03 10.21 6.63
N ILE A 186 -6.00 8.88 6.46
CA ILE A 186 -6.21 7.93 7.55
C ILE A 186 -5.12 8.05 8.61
N GLU A 187 -3.84 8.07 8.22
CA GLU A 187 -2.72 8.24 9.14
C GLU A 187 -2.84 9.54 9.92
N GLN A 188 -3.09 10.66 9.24
CA GLN A 188 -3.24 11.95 9.90
C GLN A 188 -4.37 11.94 10.94
N GLN A 189 -5.55 11.40 10.59
CA GLN A 189 -6.66 11.32 11.54
C GLN A 189 -6.33 10.44 12.75
N LEU A 190 -5.58 9.35 12.57
CA LEU A 190 -5.13 8.51 13.69
C LEU A 190 -4.08 9.23 14.55
N GLU A 191 -3.14 9.96 13.95
CA GLU A 191 -2.14 10.75 14.68
C GLU A 191 -2.75 11.95 15.43
N GLU A 192 -3.83 12.53 14.90
CA GLU A 192 -4.65 13.54 15.58
C GLU A 192 -5.35 12.96 16.81
N LEU A 193 -5.75 11.68 16.75
CA LEU A 193 -6.29 10.91 17.88
C LEU A 193 -5.20 10.40 18.84
N GLY A 194 -3.91 10.73 18.60
CA GLY A 194 -2.80 10.38 19.49
C GLY A 194 -2.12 9.05 19.19
N TYR A 195 -2.39 8.41 18.05
CA TYR A 195 -1.71 7.17 17.66
C TYR A 195 -0.38 7.46 16.98
N ALA A 196 0.66 6.70 17.31
CA ALA A 196 1.78 6.46 16.42
C ALA A 196 1.33 5.52 15.28
N THR A 197 1.73 5.79 14.03
CA THR A 197 1.34 4.99 12.87
C THR A 197 2.54 4.38 12.13
N GLN A 198 2.30 3.24 11.49
CA GLN A 198 3.20 2.63 10.52
C GLN A 198 2.41 2.12 9.32
N VAL A 199 2.73 2.62 8.12
CA VAL A 199 2.24 2.08 6.85
C VAL A 199 3.37 1.38 6.10
N ARG A 200 3.08 0.19 5.55
CA ARG A 200 4.00 -0.56 4.70
C ARG A 200 3.28 -1.25 3.55
N LEU A 201 3.94 -1.29 2.39
CA LEU A 201 3.64 -2.25 1.33
C LEU A 201 4.46 -3.52 1.59
N VAL A 202 3.79 -4.63 1.84
CA VAL A 202 4.43 -5.91 2.21
C VAL A 202 4.10 -6.99 1.18
N ASP A 203 5.03 -7.89 0.92
CA ASP A 203 4.77 -9.12 0.17
C ASP A 203 4.62 -10.29 1.14
N ALA A 204 3.51 -11.02 1.04
CA ALA A 204 3.12 -12.03 2.00
C ALA A 204 4.16 -13.16 2.20
N TRP A 205 4.93 -13.50 1.16
CA TRP A 205 5.96 -14.55 1.27
C TRP A 205 7.09 -14.20 2.23
N ARG A 206 7.37 -12.90 2.43
CA ARG A 206 8.32 -12.42 3.43
C ARG A 206 7.86 -12.68 4.87
N TYR A 207 6.66 -13.26 5.04
CA TYR A 207 6.05 -13.64 6.30
C TYR A 207 5.61 -15.12 6.31
N GLY A 208 6.22 -15.95 5.45
CA GLY A 208 5.99 -17.41 5.41
C GLY A 208 4.77 -17.86 4.62
N VAL A 209 4.15 -16.97 3.83
CA VAL A 209 3.01 -17.31 2.96
C VAL A 209 3.53 -17.76 1.59
N PRO A 210 3.25 -18.97 1.09
CA PRO A 210 3.84 -19.51 -0.14
C PRO A 210 3.19 -18.93 -1.43
N GLN A 211 3.03 -17.61 -1.52
CA GLN A 211 2.51 -16.90 -2.68
C GLN A 211 3.08 -15.49 -2.81
N HIS A 212 3.14 -14.97 -4.03
CA HIS A 212 3.32 -13.54 -4.30
C HIS A 212 2.02 -12.80 -4.07
N ARG A 213 1.85 -12.12 -2.93
CA ARG A 213 0.66 -11.33 -2.58
C ARG A 213 1.07 -10.08 -1.86
N LYS A 214 1.07 -8.97 -2.59
CA LYS A 214 1.34 -7.65 -2.04
C LYS A 214 0.11 -7.09 -1.32
N ARG A 215 0.32 -6.48 -0.16
CA ARG A 215 -0.69 -5.81 0.66
C ARG A 215 -0.17 -4.53 1.26
N LEU A 216 -1.06 -3.56 1.41
CA LEU A 216 -0.82 -2.37 2.19
C LEU A 216 -1.32 -2.64 3.61
N ILE A 217 -0.46 -2.48 4.60
CA ILE A 217 -0.82 -2.63 6.01
C ILE A 217 -0.57 -1.32 6.72
N LEU A 218 -1.59 -0.82 7.42
CA LEU A 218 -1.50 0.31 8.33
C LEU A 218 -1.69 -0.21 9.75
N LEU A 219 -0.71 0.07 10.60
CA LEU A 219 -0.75 -0.19 12.02
C LEU A 219 -0.78 1.11 12.79
N ALA A 220 -1.51 1.15 13.90
CA ALA A 220 -1.49 2.29 14.81
C ALA A 220 -1.53 1.85 16.27
N ARG A 221 -0.87 2.61 17.14
CA ARG A 221 -0.81 2.40 18.60
C ARG A 221 -0.85 3.73 19.34
N ASN A 222 -1.65 3.85 20.39
CA ASN A 222 -1.73 5.07 21.22
C ASN A 222 -1.06 4.91 22.60
N ASP A 223 -0.24 3.86 22.77
CA ASP A 223 0.49 3.55 24.00
C ASP A 223 2.02 3.73 23.86
N VAL A 224 2.49 4.18 22.69
CA VAL A 224 3.91 4.37 22.36
C VAL A 224 4.09 5.57 21.42
N GLU A 225 5.28 6.19 21.42
CA GLU A 225 5.63 7.26 20.45
C GLU A 225 6.09 6.72 19.10
N GLU A 226 6.71 5.54 19.11
CA GLU A 226 7.20 4.81 17.95
C GLU A 226 7.19 3.31 18.25
N PHE A 227 6.97 2.49 17.22
CA PHE A 227 7.16 1.04 17.26
C PHE A 227 7.72 0.59 15.92
N ARG A 228 8.30 -0.61 15.84
CA ARG A 228 8.92 -1.14 14.63
C ARG A 228 8.28 -2.44 14.17
N TRP A 229 8.37 -2.70 12.87
CA TRP A 229 7.90 -3.95 12.29
C TRP A 229 8.78 -5.13 12.69
N GLN A 230 8.21 -6.34 12.62
CA GLN A 230 9.00 -7.56 12.78
C GLN A 230 9.97 -7.76 11.60
N ALA A 231 11.02 -8.54 11.84
CA ALA A 231 11.96 -8.93 10.79
C ALA A 231 11.27 -9.79 9.72
N GLU A 232 11.64 -9.58 8.47
CA GLU A 232 11.16 -10.37 7.34
C GLU A 232 11.90 -11.71 7.25
N VAL A 233 11.24 -12.71 6.68
CA VAL A 233 11.85 -13.99 6.33
C VAL A 233 12.84 -13.78 5.17
N PRO A 234 14.11 -14.21 5.30
CA PRO A 234 15.08 -14.17 4.20
C PRO A 234 14.65 -15.02 3.01
N ASP A 235 15.08 -14.62 1.81
CA ASP A 235 14.76 -15.30 0.55
C ASP A 235 15.11 -16.81 0.57
N GLU A 236 16.20 -17.20 1.24
CA GLU A 236 16.65 -18.60 1.33
C GLU A 236 15.73 -19.47 2.21
N LYS A 237 14.91 -18.84 3.06
CA LYS A 237 13.95 -19.51 3.94
C LYS A 237 12.51 -19.41 3.44
N ARG A 238 12.30 -18.97 2.20
CA ARG A 238 10.97 -18.84 1.60
C ARG A 238 10.30 -20.22 1.52
N THR A 239 9.03 -20.30 1.92
CA THR A 239 8.24 -21.52 1.76
C THR A 239 7.77 -21.66 0.31
N THR A 240 8.19 -22.74 -0.34
CA THR A 240 7.84 -23.08 -1.72
C THR A 240 6.45 -23.72 -1.82
N LEU A 241 5.89 -23.76 -3.04
CA LEU A 241 4.63 -24.46 -3.28
C LEU A 241 4.73 -25.96 -2.95
N ARG A 242 5.88 -26.59 -3.21
CA ARG A 242 6.12 -28.00 -2.84
C ARG A 242 5.99 -28.24 -1.34
N GLU A 243 6.57 -27.36 -0.53
CA GLU A 243 6.46 -27.47 0.93
C GLU A 243 5.04 -27.21 1.43
N ALA A 244 4.27 -26.41 0.70
CA ALA A 244 2.91 -26.04 1.06
C ALA A 244 1.87 -27.13 0.79
N ILE A 245 1.95 -27.78 -0.38
CA ILE A 245 0.90 -28.70 -0.84
C ILE A 245 1.40 -30.07 -1.29
N GLY A 246 2.72 -30.31 -1.36
CA GLY A 246 3.30 -31.55 -1.90
C GLY A 246 3.08 -32.80 -1.04
N ASP A 247 2.56 -32.64 0.17
CA ASP A 247 2.14 -33.72 1.07
C ASP A 247 0.67 -34.12 0.93
N LEU A 248 -0.14 -33.33 0.20
CA LEU A 248 -1.55 -33.65 -0.01
C LEU A 248 -1.71 -34.86 -0.94
N PRO A 249 -2.79 -35.66 -0.76
CA PRO A 249 -3.07 -36.82 -1.61
C PRO A 249 -3.10 -36.49 -3.10
N SER A 250 -2.64 -37.41 -3.93
CA SER A 250 -2.82 -37.26 -5.37
C SER A 250 -4.28 -37.52 -5.75
N LEU A 251 -4.84 -36.71 -6.63
CA LEU A 251 -6.22 -36.88 -7.09
C LEU A 251 -6.24 -37.55 -8.45
N ARG A 252 -7.04 -38.60 -8.59
CA ARG A 252 -7.36 -39.17 -9.90
C ARG A 252 -8.16 -38.14 -10.69
N VAL A 253 -7.65 -37.76 -11.87
CA VAL A 253 -8.31 -36.82 -12.76
C VAL A 253 -8.75 -37.54 -14.03
N VAL A 254 -10.04 -37.83 -14.12
CA VAL A 254 -10.70 -38.27 -15.36
C VAL A 254 -11.54 -37.10 -15.86
N PRO A 255 -11.39 -36.68 -17.14
CA PRO A 255 -12.20 -35.61 -17.69
C PRO A 255 -13.69 -35.82 -17.47
N LEU A 256 -14.41 -34.73 -17.18
CA LEU A 256 -15.85 -34.70 -16.89
C LEU A 256 -16.29 -35.49 -15.64
N GLU A 257 -15.40 -36.15 -14.90
CA GLU A 257 -15.70 -36.74 -13.59
C GLU A 257 -15.39 -35.78 -12.43
N ARG A 258 -15.92 -36.09 -11.24
CA ARG A 258 -15.64 -35.33 -10.01
C ARG A 258 -14.16 -35.50 -9.62
N VAL A 259 -13.54 -34.41 -9.18
CA VAL A 259 -12.13 -34.40 -8.76
C VAL A 259 -12.04 -34.09 -7.26
N GLY A 260 -11.61 -35.10 -6.50
CA GLY A 260 -11.47 -35.04 -5.04
C GLY A 260 -12.81 -35.05 -4.30
N ALA A 261 -12.76 -34.88 -2.98
CA ALA A 261 -13.93 -34.93 -2.12
C ALA A 261 -13.86 -33.95 -0.93
N ARG A 262 -14.99 -33.83 -0.22
CA ARG A 262 -15.10 -33.04 1.02
C ARG A 262 -14.30 -33.64 2.17
N GLU A 263 -14.12 -34.95 2.16
CA GLU A 263 -13.38 -35.70 3.17
C GLU A 263 -12.63 -36.84 2.48
N MET A 264 -11.33 -36.93 2.76
CA MET A 264 -10.42 -37.94 2.20
C MET A 264 -9.36 -38.31 3.23
N GLY A 265 -8.66 -39.43 3.02
CA GLY A 265 -7.50 -39.81 3.83
C GLY A 265 -6.24 -39.07 3.39
N TYR A 266 -5.29 -38.81 4.31
CA TYR A 266 -3.91 -38.48 3.92
C TYR A 266 -3.18 -39.75 3.47
N ASP A 267 -2.43 -39.64 2.36
CA ASP A 267 -1.59 -40.75 1.87
C ASP A 267 -0.25 -40.85 2.62
N LYS A 268 0.19 -39.73 3.23
CA LYS A 268 1.49 -39.59 3.88
C LYS A 268 1.34 -39.36 5.38
N SER A 269 2.17 -40.07 6.15
CA SER A 269 2.33 -39.82 7.58
C SER A 269 2.98 -38.45 7.83
N VAL A 270 3.01 -38.01 9.09
CA VAL A 270 3.52 -36.67 9.46
C VAL A 270 5.06 -36.65 9.52
N GLU A 271 5.68 -37.81 9.70
CA GLU A 271 7.12 -38.00 9.67
C GLU A 271 7.69 -37.64 8.28
N GLY A 272 8.74 -36.82 8.23
CA GLY A 272 9.38 -36.41 6.98
C GLY A 272 8.65 -35.33 6.17
N LEU A 273 7.54 -34.77 6.68
CA LEU A 273 6.90 -33.61 6.05
C LEU A 273 7.73 -32.33 6.24
N SER A 274 7.48 -31.33 5.39
CA SER A 274 7.98 -29.97 5.58
C SER A 274 7.47 -29.40 6.91
N GLU A 275 8.22 -28.48 7.52
CA GLU A 275 7.78 -27.78 8.73
C GLU A 275 6.45 -27.05 8.50
N PHE A 276 6.26 -26.45 7.33
CA PHE A 276 5.01 -25.83 6.94
C PHE A 276 3.82 -26.81 6.97
N ALA A 277 3.97 -27.99 6.36
CA ALA A 277 2.90 -28.98 6.32
C ALA A 277 2.58 -29.53 7.72
N LYS A 278 3.60 -29.73 8.57
CA LYS A 278 3.41 -30.11 9.99
C LYS A 278 2.60 -29.06 10.73
N ASP A 279 2.93 -27.78 10.55
CA ASP A 279 2.22 -26.67 11.17
C ASP A 279 0.77 -26.56 10.69
N MET A 280 0.51 -26.74 9.39
CA MET A 280 -0.85 -26.72 8.84
C MET A 280 -1.70 -27.88 9.39
N ARG A 281 -1.11 -29.07 9.55
CA ARG A 281 -1.79 -30.26 10.09
C ARG A 281 -1.96 -30.22 11.62
N LYS A 282 -1.32 -29.30 12.34
CA LYS A 282 -1.40 -29.21 13.81
C LYS A 282 -2.85 -29.05 14.28
N ARG A 283 -3.29 -29.93 15.19
CA ARG A 283 -4.67 -29.99 15.73
C ARG A 283 -5.75 -30.22 14.66
N ALA A 284 -5.39 -30.66 13.45
CA ALA A 284 -6.35 -31.21 12.51
C ALA A 284 -6.68 -32.65 12.90
N PRO A 285 -7.84 -33.19 12.50
CA PRO A 285 -8.16 -34.59 12.72
C PRO A 285 -7.08 -35.49 12.10
N ALA A 286 -6.67 -36.53 12.84
CA ALA A 286 -5.64 -37.44 12.38
C ALA A 286 -6.11 -38.18 11.11
N GLY A 287 -5.25 -38.21 10.10
CA GLY A 287 -5.48 -38.98 8.87
C GLY A 287 -6.53 -38.41 7.92
N VAL A 288 -7.19 -37.29 8.24
CA VAL A 288 -8.29 -36.74 7.41
C VAL A 288 -7.92 -35.42 6.75
N VAL A 289 -8.10 -35.36 5.42
CA VAL A 289 -8.03 -34.14 4.61
C VAL A 289 -9.44 -33.65 4.33
N TRP A 290 -9.71 -32.41 4.70
CA TRP A 290 -10.98 -31.76 4.40
C TRP A 290 -10.90 -30.83 3.20
N ASP A 291 -11.97 -30.84 2.40
CA ASP A 291 -12.20 -29.97 1.25
C ASP A 291 -11.08 -30.07 0.18
N HIS A 292 -10.48 -31.25 0.01
CA HIS A 292 -9.51 -31.51 -1.04
C HIS A 292 -10.22 -31.88 -2.35
N MET A 293 -10.93 -30.89 -2.90
CA MET A 293 -11.72 -31.03 -4.12
C MET A 293 -11.60 -29.77 -5.00
N THR A 294 -11.76 -29.96 -6.30
CA THR A 294 -11.81 -28.88 -7.30
C THR A 294 -12.95 -29.12 -8.30
N ARG A 295 -13.04 -28.30 -9.35
CA ARG A 295 -14.01 -28.46 -10.44
C ARG A 295 -13.63 -29.63 -11.35
N ARG A 296 -14.63 -30.15 -12.07
CA ARG A 296 -14.41 -31.12 -13.14
C ARG A 296 -13.55 -30.48 -14.23
N VAL A 297 -12.65 -31.28 -14.81
CA VAL A 297 -11.77 -30.84 -15.88
C VAL A 297 -12.39 -31.24 -17.22
N ARG A 298 -12.39 -30.34 -18.20
CA ARG A 298 -12.90 -30.63 -19.54
C ARG A 298 -11.87 -31.44 -20.34
N ASN A 299 -12.30 -32.14 -21.38
CA ASN A 299 -11.39 -32.89 -22.25
C ASN A 299 -10.29 -32.00 -22.85
N ASP A 300 -10.68 -30.86 -23.41
CA ASP A 300 -9.76 -29.88 -23.98
C ASP A 300 -8.84 -29.25 -22.92
N ASP A 301 -9.39 -28.85 -21.76
CA ASP A 301 -8.57 -28.36 -20.64
C ASP A 301 -7.55 -29.41 -20.17
N TRP A 302 -7.94 -30.68 -20.12
CA TRP A 302 -7.04 -31.76 -19.70
C TRP A 302 -5.87 -31.92 -20.68
N ILE A 303 -6.14 -31.90 -21.99
CA ILE A 303 -5.11 -31.96 -23.05
C ILE A 303 -4.18 -30.74 -22.95
N ILE A 304 -4.74 -29.54 -22.77
CA ILE A 304 -3.95 -28.32 -22.58
C ILE A 304 -3.04 -28.48 -21.37
N PHE A 305 -3.59 -28.85 -20.21
CA PHE A 305 -2.82 -28.96 -18.98
C PHE A 305 -1.69 -30.01 -19.11
N ASP A 306 -1.94 -31.13 -19.79
CA ASP A 306 -0.95 -32.19 -20.00
C ASP A 306 0.29 -31.67 -20.74
N GLY A 307 0.09 -30.89 -21.80
CA GLY A 307 1.16 -30.29 -22.60
C GLY A 307 1.83 -29.05 -21.98
N MET A 308 1.36 -28.58 -20.83
CA MET A 308 1.88 -27.37 -20.19
C MET A 308 3.03 -27.63 -19.22
N THR A 309 3.96 -26.68 -19.17
CA THR A 309 4.94 -26.48 -18.09
C THR A 309 4.65 -25.16 -17.37
N ALA A 310 5.39 -24.87 -16.29
CA ALA A 310 5.27 -23.59 -15.60
C ALA A 310 5.69 -22.39 -16.48
N LYS A 311 6.44 -22.62 -17.57
CA LYS A 311 6.92 -21.58 -18.50
C LYS A 311 6.00 -21.36 -19.70
N THR A 312 5.09 -22.29 -19.98
CA THR A 312 4.16 -22.20 -21.12
C THR A 312 3.25 -20.98 -20.96
N LEU A 313 3.19 -20.13 -21.99
CA LEU A 313 2.24 -19.03 -22.10
C LEU A 313 1.01 -19.47 -22.89
N TYR A 314 -0.08 -18.73 -22.75
CA TYR A 314 -1.32 -19.06 -23.45
C TYR A 314 -1.21 -19.04 -25.00
N PRO A 315 -0.45 -18.11 -25.63
CA PRO A 315 -0.21 -18.13 -27.07
C PRO A 315 0.56 -19.37 -27.57
N ASP A 316 1.29 -20.05 -26.69
CA ASP A 316 2.08 -21.24 -27.03
C ASP A 316 1.23 -22.53 -27.10
N ILE A 317 -0.03 -22.47 -26.67
CA ILE A 317 -0.98 -23.60 -26.73
C ILE A 317 -1.41 -23.80 -28.19
N ASP A 318 -1.68 -25.05 -28.59
CA ASP A 318 -2.23 -25.36 -29.92
C ASP A 318 -3.40 -24.42 -30.26
N PRO A 319 -3.34 -23.66 -31.37
CA PRO A 319 -4.41 -22.75 -31.79
C PRO A 319 -5.80 -23.38 -31.84
N LYS A 320 -5.91 -24.69 -32.10
CA LYS A 320 -7.20 -25.42 -32.10
C LYS A 320 -7.81 -25.57 -30.72
N LEU A 321 -7.00 -25.48 -29.67
CA LEU A 321 -7.40 -25.57 -28.26
C LEU A 321 -7.55 -24.18 -27.60
N GLN A 322 -7.13 -23.12 -28.28
CA GLN A 322 -7.27 -21.75 -27.80
C GLN A 322 -8.73 -21.27 -27.89
N ARG A 323 -9.31 -20.85 -26.76
CA ARG A 323 -10.70 -20.35 -26.63
C ARG A 323 -10.82 -18.84 -26.40
N TYR A 324 -9.72 -18.22 -26.03
CA TYR A 324 -9.57 -16.80 -25.76
C TYR A 324 -8.61 -16.19 -26.78
N SER A 325 -8.72 -14.88 -27.00
CA SER A 325 -7.74 -14.14 -27.81
C SER A 325 -6.34 -14.26 -27.20
N ALA A 326 -5.41 -14.85 -27.94
CA ALA A 326 -4.02 -14.97 -27.53
C ALA A 326 -3.31 -13.62 -27.42
N GLU A 327 -3.78 -12.60 -28.15
CA GLU A 327 -3.26 -11.23 -28.08
C GLU A 327 -3.66 -10.52 -26.78
N GLN A 328 -4.91 -10.71 -26.33
CA GLN A 328 -5.45 -10.03 -25.14
C GLN A 328 -5.16 -10.79 -23.84
N PHE A 329 -5.06 -12.12 -23.89
CA PHE A 329 -4.99 -12.98 -22.71
C PHE A 329 -3.77 -13.89 -22.72
N THR A 330 -2.58 -13.30 -22.78
CA THR A 330 -1.30 -14.01 -22.87
C THR A 330 -1.02 -14.92 -21.66
N ASP A 331 -1.61 -14.66 -20.50
CA ASP A 331 -1.41 -15.42 -19.25
C ASP A 331 -2.68 -16.13 -18.73
N ARG A 332 -3.67 -16.40 -19.60
CA ARG A 332 -4.97 -16.98 -19.20
C ARG A 332 -4.83 -18.32 -18.49
N TYR A 333 -3.87 -19.14 -18.92
CA TYR A 333 -3.57 -20.45 -18.34
C TYR A 333 -2.20 -20.39 -17.70
N LYS A 334 -2.10 -20.85 -16.45
CA LYS A 334 -0.83 -20.91 -15.73
C LYS A 334 -0.73 -22.17 -14.89
N ARG A 335 0.17 -23.07 -15.32
CA ARG A 335 0.69 -24.16 -14.48
C ARG A 335 1.70 -23.58 -13.50
N LEU A 336 1.53 -23.95 -12.24
CA LEU A 336 2.39 -23.50 -11.15
C LEU A 336 3.70 -24.30 -11.12
N ASP A 337 4.75 -23.76 -10.52
CA ASP A 337 6.04 -24.41 -10.32
C ASP A 337 6.13 -24.96 -8.89
N TRP A 338 6.67 -26.16 -8.72
CA TRP A 338 6.90 -26.75 -7.40
C TRP A 338 7.95 -26.01 -6.57
N THR A 339 8.96 -25.47 -7.23
CA THR A 339 10.15 -24.85 -6.62
C THR A 339 9.99 -23.35 -6.37
N ASP A 340 8.87 -22.77 -6.80
CA ASP A 340 8.57 -21.36 -6.67
C ASP A 340 7.32 -21.10 -5.80
N LEU A 341 7.00 -19.82 -5.63
CA LEU A 341 5.79 -19.36 -4.95
C LEU A 341 4.55 -19.50 -5.84
N SER A 342 3.38 -19.64 -5.23
CA SER A 342 2.12 -19.54 -5.97
C SER A 342 1.87 -18.09 -6.44
N ARG A 343 1.00 -17.94 -7.45
CA ARG A 343 0.40 -16.62 -7.73
C ARG A 343 -0.52 -16.21 -6.58
N SER A 344 -0.79 -14.90 -6.45
CA SER A 344 -1.81 -14.38 -5.53
C SER A 344 -3.11 -15.17 -5.65
N ILE A 345 -3.56 -15.81 -4.58
CA ILE A 345 -4.89 -16.45 -4.55
C ILE A 345 -5.95 -15.35 -4.50
N THR A 346 -6.71 -15.20 -5.58
CA THR A 346 -7.77 -14.19 -5.69
C THR A 346 -9.15 -14.84 -5.58
N ALA A 347 -10.19 -14.09 -5.23
CA ALA A 347 -11.55 -14.62 -5.20
C ALA A 347 -12.04 -15.12 -6.57
N HIS A 348 -11.39 -14.69 -7.66
CA HIS A 348 -11.68 -15.16 -9.01
C HIS A 348 -11.34 -16.65 -9.21
N ILE A 349 -10.53 -17.27 -8.33
CA ILE A 349 -10.31 -18.73 -8.34
C ILE A 349 -11.61 -19.53 -8.22
N ALA A 350 -12.68 -18.93 -7.67
CA ALA A 350 -14.02 -19.53 -7.61
C ALA A 350 -14.68 -19.76 -8.98
N LYS A 351 -14.11 -19.20 -10.06
CA LYS A 351 -14.56 -19.35 -11.46
C LYS A 351 -13.87 -20.56 -12.11
N ASP A 352 -13.00 -20.35 -13.08
CA ASP A 352 -12.31 -21.43 -13.79
C ASP A 352 -11.04 -21.92 -13.09
N GLY A 353 -10.34 -21.03 -12.40
CA GLY A 353 -9.10 -21.31 -11.70
C GLY A 353 -7.89 -21.52 -12.63
N TYR A 354 -7.96 -21.13 -13.91
CA TYR A 354 -6.90 -21.43 -14.88
C TYR A 354 -5.56 -20.74 -14.58
N TRP A 355 -5.54 -19.73 -13.72
CA TRP A 355 -4.31 -19.13 -13.18
C TRP A 355 -3.58 -19.99 -12.14
N TYR A 356 -4.20 -21.10 -11.73
CA TYR A 356 -3.78 -21.94 -10.61
C TYR A 356 -3.86 -23.42 -11.01
N ILE A 357 -3.22 -23.79 -12.13
CA ILE A 357 -3.14 -25.20 -12.56
C ILE A 357 -2.08 -25.91 -11.71
N HIS A 358 -2.43 -27.08 -11.17
CA HIS A 358 -1.56 -27.86 -10.30
C HIS A 358 -0.24 -28.22 -11.02
N PRO A 359 0.93 -28.19 -10.34
CA PRO A 359 2.22 -28.35 -11.02
C PRO A 359 2.40 -29.68 -11.77
N SER A 360 1.78 -30.77 -11.28
CA SER A 360 1.94 -32.12 -11.86
C SER A 360 0.64 -32.87 -12.15
N GLN A 361 -0.53 -32.29 -11.86
CA GLN A 361 -1.82 -32.97 -12.05
C GLN A 361 -2.64 -32.13 -13.03
N ASN A 362 -3.35 -32.76 -13.97
CA ASN A 362 -4.10 -32.07 -15.03
C ASN A 362 -5.42 -31.49 -14.49
N ARG A 363 -5.34 -30.65 -13.46
CA ARG A 363 -6.45 -29.99 -12.77
C ARG A 363 -6.00 -28.64 -12.20
N THR A 364 -6.95 -27.80 -11.82
CA THR A 364 -6.66 -26.61 -11.01
C THR A 364 -6.48 -26.96 -9.54
N LEU A 365 -5.99 -26.01 -8.74
CA LEU A 365 -5.88 -26.18 -7.30
C LEU A 365 -7.24 -26.47 -6.66
N THR A 366 -7.21 -27.29 -5.62
CA THR A 366 -8.36 -27.60 -4.76
C THR A 366 -8.60 -26.52 -3.71
N VAL A 367 -9.76 -26.57 -3.06
CA VAL A 367 -10.08 -25.68 -1.92
C VAL A 367 -9.01 -25.82 -0.81
N ARG A 368 -8.62 -27.05 -0.45
CA ARG A 368 -7.56 -27.30 0.55
C ARG A 368 -6.20 -26.74 0.12
N GLU A 369 -5.79 -26.94 -1.12
CA GLU A 369 -4.52 -26.39 -1.63
C GLU A 369 -4.52 -24.86 -1.60
N ALA A 370 -5.60 -24.23 -2.08
CA ALA A 370 -5.74 -22.77 -2.02
C ALA A 370 -5.76 -22.24 -0.57
N ALA A 371 -6.43 -22.95 0.35
CA ALA A 371 -6.46 -22.62 1.77
C ALA A 371 -5.05 -22.67 2.39
N ARG A 372 -4.26 -23.71 2.09
CA ARG A 372 -2.87 -23.82 2.55
C ARG A 372 -1.95 -22.78 1.92
N VAL A 373 -2.11 -22.46 0.64
CA VAL A 373 -1.36 -21.37 0.00
C VAL A 373 -1.67 -20.03 0.68
N GLN A 374 -2.91 -19.84 1.13
CA GLN A 374 -3.32 -18.71 1.98
C GLN A 374 -2.94 -18.89 3.46
N THR A 375 -2.32 -19.98 3.88
CA THR A 375 -1.89 -20.29 5.27
C THR A 375 -3.01 -20.53 6.29
N PHE A 376 -4.18 -20.98 5.82
CA PHE A 376 -5.18 -21.56 6.71
C PHE A 376 -4.77 -22.97 7.14
N PRO A 377 -4.87 -23.32 8.43
CA PRO A 377 -4.56 -24.68 8.87
C PRO A 377 -5.61 -25.68 8.38
N ASP A 378 -5.25 -26.96 8.38
CA ASP A 378 -6.06 -28.04 7.83
C ASP A 378 -7.36 -28.28 8.60
N ARG A 379 -7.38 -27.90 9.89
CA ARG A 379 -8.60 -27.91 10.70
C ARG A 379 -9.63 -26.83 10.34
N PHE A 380 -9.23 -25.81 9.56
CA PHE A 380 -10.12 -24.71 9.19
C PHE A 380 -11.07 -25.17 8.07
N ARG A 381 -12.37 -25.00 8.30
CA ARG A 381 -13.44 -25.34 7.34
C ARG A 381 -14.14 -24.09 6.85
N PHE A 382 -14.68 -24.14 5.64
CA PHE A 382 -15.42 -23.06 5.00
C PHE A 382 -16.86 -23.49 4.72
N ALA A 383 -17.83 -22.77 5.26
CA ALA A 383 -19.25 -22.99 5.01
C ALA A 383 -19.62 -22.63 3.56
N GLY A 384 -20.67 -23.28 3.06
CA GLY A 384 -21.18 -23.06 1.70
C GLY A 384 -20.66 -24.07 0.68
N THR A 385 -20.81 -23.71 -0.59
CA THR A 385 -20.34 -24.53 -1.72
C THR A 385 -18.84 -24.40 -1.92
N ARG A 386 -18.25 -25.21 -2.80
CA ARG A 386 -16.86 -25.11 -3.26
C ARG A 386 -16.52 -23.70 -3.75
N SER A 387 -17.40 -23.08 -4.53
CA SER A 387 -17.19 -21.72 -5.05
C SER A 387 -17.24 -20.67 -3.94
N ASP A 388 -18.08 -20.87 -2.92
CA ASP A 388 -18.09 -19.97 -1.75
C ASP A 388 -16.81 -20.09 -0.94
N ALA A 389 -16.31 -21.31 -0.73
CA ALA A 389 -15.03 -21.54 -0.07
C ALA A 389 -13.87 -20.87 -0.81
N PHE A 390 -13.80 -21.02 -2.14
CA PHE A 390 -12.79 -20.35 -2.96
C PHE A 390 -12.87 -18.81 -2.88
N ARG A 391 -14.08 -18.25 -2.91
CA ARG A 391 -14.29 -16.79 -2.78
C ARG A 391 -13.80 -16.30 -1.41
N GLN A 392 -14.20 -17.00 -0.34
CA GLN A 392 -13.78 -16.72 1.03
C GLN A 392 -12.25 -16.78 1.19
N ILE A 393 -11.61 -17.83 0.66
CA ILE A 393 -10.15 -17.99 0.69
C ILE A 393 -9.45 -16.86 -0.08
N GLY A 394 -9.95 -16.50 -1.27
CA GLY A 394 -9.33 -15.47 -2.09
C GLY A 394 -9.44 -14.04 -1.54
N ASN A 395 -10.56 -13.73 -0.86
CA ASN A 395 -10.77 -12.46 -0.20
C ASN A 395 -9.99 -12.32 1.11
N ALA A 396 -9.66 -13.43 1.76
CA ALA A 396 -9.00 -13.40 3.06
C ALA A 396 -7.59 -12.78 3.03
N VAL A 397 -7.23 -12.15 4.16
CA VAL A 397 -5.85 -11.92 4.54
C VAL A 397 -5.21 -13.26 4.92
N PRO A 398 -4.02 -13.62 4.40
CA PRO A 398 -3.33 -14.83 4.83
C PRO A 398 -3.08 -14.82 6.35
N PRO A 399 -3.44 -15.86 7.11
CA PRO A 399 -3.26 -15.86 8.57
C PRO A 399 -1.84 -15.60 9.06
N LEU A 400 -0.79 -16.08 8.38
CA LEU A 400 0.58 -15.78 8.80
C LEU A 400 0.96 -14.29 8.61
N LEU A 401 0.46 -13.65 7.55
CA LEU A 401 0.63 -12.21 7.37
C LEU A 401 -0.14 -11.43 8.46
N GLY A 402 -1.39 -11.82 8.73
CA GLY A 402 -2.19 -11.24 9.80
C GLY A 402 -1.53 -11.40 11.18
N LYS A 403 -0.93 -12.56 11.45
CA LYS A 403 -0.15 -12.82 12.67
C LYS A 403 1.04 -11.87 12.78
N ALA A 404 1.83 -11.73 11.72
CA ALA A 404 3.01 -10.86 11.72
C ALA A 404 2.62 -9.39 12.03
N ALA A 405 1.59 -8.88 11.37
CA ALA A 405 1.07 -7.53 11.61
C ALA A 405 0.51 -7.36 13.02
N ALA A 406 -0.33 -8.29 13.50
CA ALA A 406 -0.95 -8.21 14.81
C ALA A 406 0.03 -8.40 15.99
N SER A 407 1.15 -9.09 15.76
CA SER A 407 2.17 -9.29 16.80
C SER A 407 2.93 -8.00 17.13
N VAL A 408 3.05 -7.07 16.17
CA VAL A 408 3.63 -5.73 16.39
C VAL A 408 2.78 -4.87 17.34
N LEU A 409 1.48 -5.17 17.42
CA LEU A 409 0.50 -4.41 18.20
C LEU A 409 0.36 -4.88 19.64
N LEU A 410 1.08 -5.94 20.05
CA LEU A 410 1.06 -6.38 21.44
C LEU A 410 1.57 -5.26 22.36
N PRO A 411 0.98 -5.10 23.57
CA PRO A 411 1.43 -4.09 24.52
C PRO A 411 2.92 -4.23 24.85
N SER A 412 3.60 -3.10 25.02
CA SER A 412 5.00 -3.09 25.48
C SER A 412 5.06 -3.40 26.99
N GLY A 413 6.15 -4.02 27.46
CA GLY A 413 6.33 -4.38 28.88
C GLY A 413 6.25 -3.18 29.84
N ASP A 414 6.65 -1.99 29.40
CA ASP A 414 6.66 -0.77 30.23
C ASP A 414 5.26 -0.27 30.61
N VAL A 415 4.23 -0.57 29.81
CA VAL A 415 2.83 -0.21 30.09
C VAL A 415 2.25 -1.08 31.21
N GLN A 416 2.76 -2.30 31.41
CA GLN A 416 2.34 -3.16 32.52
C GLN A 416 2.80 -2.63 33.90
N ASN A 417 3.79 -1.73 33.93
CA ASN A 417 4.36 -1.15 35.15
C ASN A 417 3.78 0.24 35.50
N GLY A 418 2.71 0.71 34.82
CA GLY A 418 2.04 1.97 35.15
C GLY A 418 2.77 3.26 34.75
N ASN A 419 3.92 3.17 34.07
CA ASN A 419 4.70 4.32 33.59
C ASN A 419 4.31 4.72 32.16
N ALA A 420 3.04 5.07 31.94
CA ALA A 420 2.62 5.67 30.68
C ALA A 420 3.05 7.16 30.63
N PRO A 421 3.77 7.63 29.59
CA PRO A 421 4.09 9.05 29.44
C PRO A 421 2.82 9.89 29.39
N ALA A 422 2.78 11.00 30.15
CA ALA A 422 1.57 11.80 30.32
C ALA A 422 1.04 12.48 29.04
N VAL A 423 1.88 12.63 28.00
CA VAL A 423 1.47 13.10 26.66
C VAL A 423 2.37 12.45 25.61
N LEU A 424 1.87 11.44 24.90
CA LEU A 424 2.57 10.86 23.75
C LEU A 424 2.53 11.84 22.57
N ARG A 425 3.69 12.14 21.97
CA ARG A 425 3.77 12.93 20.73
C ARG A 425 4.32 12.04 19.61
N PRO A 426 3.45 11.52 18.72
CA PRO A 426 3.87 10.66 17.62
C PRO A 426 5.05 11.26 16.84
N HIS A 427 6.11 10.46 16.61
CA HIS A 427 7.35 10.91 15.98
C HIS A 427 7.10 11.70 14.68
N TRP A 428 6.37 11.12 13.72
CA TRP A 428 6.13 11.73 12.42
C TRP A 428 5.31 13.01 12.49
N ARG A 429 4.48 13.19 13.50
CA ARG A 429 3.76 14.44 13.74
C ARG A 429 4.73 15.59 14.08
N ARG A 430 5.75 15.34 14.89
CA ARG A 430 6.83 16.31 15.18
C ARG A 430 7.62 16.64 13.91
N VAL A 431 8.05 15.61 13.17
CA VAL A 431 8.79 15.80 11.92
C VAL A 431 8.02 16.68 10.92
N ARG A 432 6.70 16.44 10.78
CA ARG A 432 5.85 17.25 9.90
C ARG A 432 5.69 18.68 10.39
N GLN A 433 5.55 18.89 11.70
CA GLN A 433 5.44 20.22 12.28
C GLN A 433 6.70 21.05 12.00
N ASP A 434 7.88 20.50 12.30
CA ASP A 434 9.16 21.17 12.07
C ASP A 434 9.39 21.48 10.59
N LEU A 435 8.99 20.56 9.70
CA LEU A 435 9.05 20.77 8.25
C LEU A 435 8.12 21.91 7.81
N THR A 436 6.88 21.94 8.33
CA THR A 436 5.92 23.02 8.05
C THR A 436 6.45 24.37 8.55
N ASP A 437 6.95 24.43 9.78
CA ASP A 437 7.45 25.67 10.38
C ASP A 437 8.68 26.20 9.63
N TRP A 438 9.60 25.30 9.25
CA TRP A 438 10.72 25.65 8.40
C TRP A 438 10.27 26.17 7.03
N ALA A 439 9.29 25.53 6.40
CA ALA A 439 8.76 25.97 5.10
C ALA A 439 8.11 27.35 5.20
N LYS A 440 7.32 27.60 6.25
CA LYS A 440 6.73 28.93 6.53
C LYS A 440 7.79 30.00 6.71
N LYS A 441 8.88 29.71 7.42
CA LYS A 441 10.02 30.63 7.55
C LYS A 441 10.72 30.87 6.21
N ARG A 442 10.90 29.83 5.38
CA ARG A 442 11.51 29.95 4.05
C ARG A 442 10.70 30.78 3.07
N ARG A 443 9.36 30.80 3.22
CA ARG A 443 8.49 31.72 2.46
C ARG A 443 8.75 33.19 2.73
N GLN A 444 9.33 33.53 3.88
CA GLN A 444 9.70 34.90 4.24
C GLN A 444 11.15 35.24 3.82
N GLY A 445 11.88 34.28 3.23
CA GLY A 445 13.28 34.44 2.81
C GLY A 445 13.48 34.31 1.31
N ASP A 446 14.70 33.94 0.90
CA ASP A 446 15.13 33.98 -0.50
C ASP A 446 14.53 32.90 -1.42
N ASP A 447 13.89 31.88 -0.86
CA ASP A 447 13.35 30.72 -1.59
C ASP A 447 11.81 30.75 -1.71
N TRP A 448 11.18 31.89 -1.41
CA TRP A 448 9.71 32.03 -1.39
C TRP A 448 9.01 31.52 -2.65
N TYR A 449 9.62 31.75 -3.82
CA TYR A 449 9.09 31.37 -5.13
C TYR A 449 9.10 29.86 -5.41
N GLN A 450 9.73 29.06 -4.55
CA GLN A 450 9.74 27.59 -4.69
C GLN A 450 8.66 26.91 -3.86
N LEU A 451 7.85 27.68 -3.14
CA LEU A 451 6.83 27.22 -2.20
C LEU A 451 5.44 27.68 -2.65
N PRO A 452 4.36 26.98 -2.27
CA PRO A 452 2.99 27.27 -2.72
C PRO A 452 2.36 28.46 -1.98
N GLN A 453 1.06 28.71 -2.18
CA GLN A 453 0.30 29.88 -1.72
C GLN A 453 0.74 31.21 -2.36
N LEU A 454 0.97 31.17 -3.67
CA LEU A 454 1.26 32.32 -4.54
C LEU A 454 0.30 32.27 -5.74
N SER A 455 0.38 33.26 -6.64
CA SER A 455 -0.50 33.29 -7.80
C SER A 455 -0.28 32.10 -8.76
N SER A 456 -1.31 31.73 -9.52
CA SER A 456 -1.18 30.74 -10.59
C SER A 456 -0.22 31.19 -11.69
N VAL A 457 -0.04 32.50 -11.89
CA VAL A 457 0.94 33.05 -12.83
C VAL A 457 2.35 32.71 -12.39
N HIS A 458 2.66 32.97 -11.12
CA HIS A 458 3.92 32.58 -10.49
C HIS A 458 4.20 31.08 -10.68
N ALA A 459 3.22 30.23 -10.34
CA ALA A 459 3.35 28.79 -10.47
C ALA A 459 3.66 28.36 -11.93
N ALA A 460 3.01 29.00 -12.92
CA ALA A 460 3.23 28.68 -14.33
C ALA A 460 4.65 29.06 -14.79
N VAL A 461 5.14 30.23 -14.38
CA VAL A 461 6.49 30.71 -14.72
C VAL A 461 7.55 29.78 -14.12
N VAL A 462 7.43 29.44 -12.82
CA VAL A 462 8.35 28.51 -12.15
C VAL A 462 8.33 27.13 -12.81
N ALA A 463 7.14 26.60 -13.10
CA ALA A 463 6.98 25.29 -13.73
C ALA A 463 7.64 25.21 -15.12
N VAL A 464 7.37 26.19 -15.98
CA VAL A 464 7.92 26.26 -17.34
C VAL A 464 9.44 26.48 -17.33
N LEU A 465 9.98 27.24 -16.37
CA LEU A 465 11.41 27.48 -16.21
C LEU A 465 12.18 26.33 -15.53
N SER A 466 11.50 25.40 -14.86
CA SER A 466 12.14 24.33 -14.07
C SER A 466 13.18 23.49 -14.84
N GLY A 467 13.02 23.34 -16.16
CA GLY A 467 13.96 22.62 -17.02
C GLY A 467 15.02 23.50 -17.71
N ALA A 468 15.10 24.80 -17.43
CA ALA A 468 16.04 25.74 -18.04
C ALA A 468 17.43 25.77 -17.37
N ARG A 469 17.62 25.03 -16.27
CA ARG A 469 18.89 24.96 -15.49
C ARG A 469 19.43 26.34 -15.06
N LEU A 470 18.53 27.25 -14.66
CA LEU A 470 18.90 28.58 -14.19
C LEU A 470 19.53 28.55 -12.79
N LYS A 471 20.48 29.46 -12.52
CA LYS A 471 20.96 29.70 -11.15
C LYS A 471 19.83 30.33 -10.32
N ARG A 472 19.80 30.09 -9.00
CA ARG A 472 18.72 30.58 -8.12
C ARG A 472 18.49 32.09 -8.20
N LEU A 473 19.56 32.89 -8.19
CA LEU A 473 19.46 34.35 -8.28
C LEU A 473 18.85 34.81 -9.61
N GLN A 474 19.13 34.10 -10.71
CA GLN A 474 18.54 34.42 -12.02
C GLN A 474 17.05 34.09 -12.04
N LEU A 475 16.68 32.91 -11.55
CA LEU A 475 15.29 32.48 -11.46
C LEU A 475 14.47 33.42 -10.57
N ARG A 476 15.02 33.80 -9.40
CA ARG A 476 14.39 34.74 -8.47
C ARG A 476 14.09 36.08 -9.15
N ARG A 477 15.09 36.72 -9.78
CA ARG A 477 14.90 38.02 -10.46
C ARG A 477 13.81 37.98 -11.52
N MET A 478 13.75 36.88 -12.29
CA MET A 478 12.68 36.71 -13.29
C MET A 478 11.31 36.57 -12.64
N ILE A 479 11.20 35.96 -11.46
CA ILE A 479 9.92 35.74 -10.79
C ILE A 479 9.46 36.98 -10.02
N GLU A 480 10.39 37.76 -9.48
CA GLU A 480 10.09 39.04 -8.81
C GLU A 480 9.33 40.01 -9.72
N SER A 481 9.55 39.97 -11.04
CA SER A 481 8.81 40.82 -12.00
C SER A 481 7.33 40.44 -12.18
N VAL A 482 6.92 39.27 -11.68
CA VAL A 482 5.54 38.77 -11.77
C VAL A 482 4.96 38.35 -10.41
N GLN A 483 5.64 38.70 -9.32
CA GLN A 483 5.28 38.27 -7.96
C GLN A 483 3.86 38.70 -7.56
N GLU A 484 3.49 39.94 -7.85
CA GLU A 484 2.19 40.53 -7.47
C GLU A 484 1.10 40.28 -8.52
N ASN A 485 1.46 39.65 -9.64
CA ASN A 485 0.53 39.47 -10.76
C ASN A 485 -0.41 38.29 -10.50
N THR A 486 -1.70 38.58 -10.42
CA THR A 486 -2.77 37.56 -10.44
C THR A 486 -3.11 37.11 -11.86
N THR A 487 -2.75 37.91 -12.87
CA THR A 487 -2.93 37.62 -14.30
C THR A 487 -1.65 37.96 -15.06
N LEU A 488 -1.31 37.17 -16.08
CA LEU A 488 -0.17 37.48 -16.94
C LEU A 488 -0.57 38.54 -17.98
N THR A 489 -0.13 39.79 -17.82
CA THR A 489 -0.31 40.84 -18.84
C THR A 489 0.71 40.69 -19.97
N GLU A 490 0.44 41.29 -21.13
CA GLU A 490 1.38 41.30 -22.27
C GLU A 490 2.72 41.95 -21.87
N ASN A 491 2.68 43.11 -21.21
CA ASN A 491 3.89 43.79 -20.71
C ASN A 491 4.69 42.95 -19.70
N ALA A 492 4.01 42.21 -18.81
CA ALA A 492 4.70 41.31 -17.88
C ALA A 492 5.34 40.12 -18.60
N HIS A 493 4.71 39.61 -19.66
CA HIS A 493 5.27 38.55 -20.50
C HIS A 493 6.51 39.02 -21.28
N GLU A 494 6.47 40.23 -21.85
CA GLU A 494 7.63 40.86 -22.51
C GLU A 494 8.79 41.05 -21.52
N THR A 495 8.51 41.57 -20.32
CA THR A 495 9.50 41.73 -19.26
C THR A 495 10.18 40.40 -18.89
N LEU A 496 9.43 39.30 -18.84
CA LEU A 496 9.98 37.96 -18.60
C LEU A 496 10.86 37.46 -19.76
N LEU A 497 10.51 37.79 -21.01
CA LEU A 497 11.29 37.43 -22.19
C LEU A 497 12.64 38.16 -22.20
N ASP A 498 12.64 39.46 -21.87
CA ASP A 498 13.85 40.28 -21.84
C ASP A 498 14.76 39.93 -20.66
N ALA A 499 14.17 39.51 -19.53
CA ALA A 499 14.92 39.05 -18.36
C ALA A 499 15.52 37.63 -18.53
N ALA A 500 15.16 36.88 -19.57
CA ALA A 500 15.60 35.51 -19.76
C ALA A 500 17.11 35.45 -20.10
N PRO A 501 17.96 34.85 -19.24
CA PRO A 501 19.42 34.92 -19.41
C PRO A 501 19.98 33.93 -20.44
N THR A 502 19.12 33.04 -20.97
CA THR A 502 19.50 32.00 -21.94
C THR A 502 18.39 31.80 -22.96
N GLU A 503 18.76 31.39 -24.17
CA GLU A 503 17.77 31.08 -25.22
C GLU A 503 16.79 29.98 -24.77
N ALA A 504 17.28 28.97 -24.04
CA ALA A 504 16.44 27.92 -23.49
C ALA A 504 15.36 28.45 -22.51
N ALA A 505 15.72 29.44 -21.68
CA ALA A 505 14.74 30.11 -20.80
C ALA A 505 13.75 30.96 -21.62
N ARG A 506 14.23 31.69 -22.62
CA ARG A 506 13.41 32.52 -23.50
C ARG A 506 12.37 31.71 -24.28
N THR A 507 12.79 30.62 -24.92
CA THR A 507 11.89 29.70 -25.65
C THR A 507 10.82 29.11 -24.72
N ARG A 508 11.19 28.81 -23.46
CA ARG A 508 10.25 28.29 -22.46
C ARG A 508 9.21 29.34 -22.08
N ILE A 509 9.63 30.55 -21.71
CA ILE A 509 8.72 31.68 -21.39
C ILE A 509 7.83 32.05 -22.57
N ALA A 510 8.31 31.97 -23.81
CA ALA A 510 7.53 32.25 -25.01
C ALA A 510 6.23 31.40 -25.10
N ARG A 511 6.22 30.19 -24.52
CA ARG A 511 5.01 29.34 -24.47
C ARG A 511 3.84 29.98 -23.71
N LEU A 512 4.15 30.87 -22.76
CA LEU A 512 3.13 31.59 -21.97
C LEU A 512 2.42 32.69 -22.77
N ALA A 513 2.91 33.06 -23.96
CA ALA A 513 2.30 34.10 -24.81
C ALA A 513 0.81 33.84 -25.08
N ARG A 514 0.42 32.57 -25.21
CA ARG A 514 -0.98 32.15 -25.45
C ARG A 514 -1.93 32.54 -24.32
N LEU A 515 -1.41 32.79 -23.12
CA LEU A 515 -2.15 33.14 -21.91
C LEU A 515 -1.97 34.61 -21.50
N ALA A 516 -1.04 35.33 -22.13
CA ALA A 516 -0.84 36.75 -21.89
C ALA A 516 -2.11 37.53 -22.29
N GLY A 517 -2.53 38.47 -21.45
CA GLY A 517 -3.75 39.27 -21.66
C GLY A 517 -5.07 38.52 -21.46
N LYS A 518 -5.06 37.28 -20.91
CA LYS A 518 -6.27 36.48 -20.67
C LYS A 518 -6.55 36.24 -19.17
N PRO A 519 -7.17 37.20 -18.46
CA PRO A 519 -7.46 37.09 -17.02
C PRO A 519 -8.23 35.83 -16.64
N SER A 520 -9.21 35.43 -17.47
CA SER A 520 -10.17 34.40 -17.11
C SER A 520 -9.57 33.01 -16.91
N VAL A 521 -8.41 32.72 -17.50
CA VAL A 521 -7.72 31.42 -17.37
C VAL A 521 -7.01 31.29 -16.01
N TRP A 522 -6.69 32.41 -15.36
CA TRP A 522 -5.94 32.43 -14.10
C TRP A 522 -6.85 32.37 -12.86
N HIS A 523 -8.17 32.47 -13.02
CA HIS A 523 -9.11 32.29 -11.91
C HIS A 523 -9.11 30.85 -11.38
N GLU A 524 -9.45 30.70 -10.10
CA GLU A 524 -9.42 29.42 -9.38
C GLU A 524 -10.21 28.30 -10.08
N GLU A 525 -11.34 28.63 -10.71
CA GLU A 525 -12.19 27.67 -11.43
C GLU A 525 -11.52 27.11 -12.70
N ARG A 526 -10.61 27.88 -13.31
CA ARG A 526 -10.03 27.58 -14.63
C ARG A 526 -8.51 27.42 -14.64
N ARG A 527 -7.82 27.70 -13.52
CA ARG A 527 -6.36 27.56 -13.40
C ARG A 527 -5.87 26.16 -13.73
N ASN A 528 -6.71 25.14 -13.57
CA ASN A 528 -6.41 23.75 -13.95
C ASN A 528 -6.29 23.52 -15.46
N GLU A 529 -6.76 24.45 -16.30
CA GLU A 529 -6.63 24.41 -17.76
C GLU A 529 -5.26 24.89 -18.24
N VAL A 530 -4.53 25.67 -17.42
CA VAL A 530 -3.24 26.30 -17.77
C VAL A 530 -2.23 25.30 -18.32
N PRO A 531 -1.99 24.12 -17.69
CA PRO A 531 -1.00 23.17 -18.18
C PRO A 531 -1.27 22.68 -19.61
N ALA A 532 -2.53 22.45 -19.96
CA ALA A 532 -2.91 22.01 -21.29
C ALA A 532 -2.72 23.13 -22.34
N GLN A 533 -3.09 24.37 -22.01
CA GLN A 533 -3.01 25.50 -22.93
C GLN A 533 -1.56 25.89 -23.31
N VAL A 534 -0.61 25.65 -22.40
CA VAL A 534 0.84 25.92 -22.60
C VAL A 534 1.65 24.66 -22.87
N GLU A 535 0.98 23.52 -23.09
CA GLU A 535 1.59 22.22 -23.44
C GLU A 535 2.65 21.77 -22.42
N MET A 536 2.37 21.93 -21.12
CA MET A 536 3.28 21.54 -20.05
C MET A 536 3.69 20.07 -20.15
N LYS A 537 4.98 19.80 -20.01
CA LYS A 537 5.48 18.43 -19.85
C LYS A 537 4.98 17.87 -18.51
N PRO A 538 4.89 16.53 -18.34
CA PRO A 538 4.37 15.95 -17.10
C PRO A 538 5.05 16.42 -15.80
N ALA A 539 6.36 16.69 -15.82
CA ALA A 539 7.08 17.24 -14.68
C ALA A 539 6.77 18.73 -14.41
N GLU A 540 6.55 19.51 -15.48
CA GLU A 540 6.16 20.92 -15.39
C GLU A 540 4.74 21.02 -14.82
N GLU A 541 3.80 20.21 -15.35
CA GLU A 541 2.42 20.15 -14.87
C GLU A 541 2.35 19.77 -13.39
N ARG A 542 3.09 18.75 -12.94
CA ARG A 542 3.10 18.37 -11.52
C ARG A 542 3.65 19.46 -10.62
N LEU A 543 4.67 20.20 -11.06
CA LEU A 543 5.23 21.31 -10.29
C LEU A 543 4.26 22.49 -10.24
N TYR A 544 3.62 22.81 -11.37
CA TYR A 544 2.56 23.82 -11.43
C TYR A 544 1.45 23.53 -10.42
N ARG A 545 0.89 22.32 -10.49
CA ARG A 545 -0.19 21.86 -9.62
C ARG A 545 0.22 21.94 -8.14
N LEU A 546 1.42 21.48 -7.79
CA LEU A 546 1.94 21.59 -6.42
C LEU A 546 2.00 23.05 -5.94
N LEU A 547 2.43 23.99 -6.79
CA LEU A 547 2.60 25.40 -6.44
C LEU A 547 1.29 26.19 -6.38
N ILE A 548 0.21 25.69 -6.98
CA ILE A 548 -1.16 26.24 -6.82
C ILE A 548 -1.94 25.53 -5.69
N ASP A 549 -1.21 24.94 -4.73
CA ASP A 549 -1.74 24.28 -3.54
C ASP A 549 -2.48 22.97 -3.80
N GLU A 550 -2.26 22.30 -4.94
CA GLU A 550 -2.78 20.95 -5.10
C GLU A 550 -2.04 19.94 -4.21
N ASP A 551 -2.80 19.21 -3.37
CA ASP A 551 -2.27 18.08 -2.61
C ASP A 551 -1.92 16.91 -3.56
N LEU A 552 -0.62 16.76 -3.86
CA LEU A 552 -0.04 15.68 -4.65
C LEU A 552 1.35 15.30 -4.14
N LEU A 553 1.79 14.06 -4.39
CA LEU A 553 3.14 13.63 -4.04
C LEU A 553 4.13 13.88 -5.19
N TRP A 554 5.12 14.75 -4.97
CA TRP A 554 6.22 14.97 -5.91
C TRP A 554 7.28 13.86 -5.79
N ILE A 555 7.36 13.02 -6.82
CA ILE A 555 8.25 11.84 -6.84
C ILE A 555 9.57 12.20 -7.55
N GLY A 556 10.25 13.22 -7.03
CA GLY A 556 11.58 13.62 -7.48
C GLY A 556 12.69 12.84 -6.76
N GLN A 557 13.82 12.62 -7.42
CA GLN A 557 14.98 11.95 -6.82
C GLN A 557 15.47 12.65 -5.54
N GLY A 558 15.43 13.99 -5.50
CA GLY A 558 15.76 14.77 -4.30
C GLY A 558 14.83 14.45 -3.11
N ALA A 559 13.52 14.52 -3.35
CA ALA A 559 12.52 14.29 -2.30
C ALA A 559 12.54 12.83 -1.80
N ILE A 560 12.64 11.84 -2.70
CA ILE A 560 12.75 10.43 -2.29
C ILE A 560 14.01 10.21 -1.45
N ARG A 561 15.15 10.83 -1.81
CA ARG A 561 16.38 10.69 -1.02
C ARG A 561 16.25 11.25 0.39
N VAL A 562 15.60 12.41 0.55
CA VAL A 562 15.28 12.95 1.88
C VAL A 562 14.44 11.94 2.66
N ALA A 563 13.40 11.40 2.02
CA ALA A 563 12.52 10.42 2.64
C ALA A 563 13.22 9.11 3.03
N ALA A 564 14.05 8.57 2.14
CA ALA A 564 14.81 7.34 2.35
C ALA A 564 15.78 7.49 3.54
N ARG A 565 16.57 8.56 3.59
CA ARG A 565 17.54 8.81 4.67
C ARG A 565 16.88 9.03 6.03
N LEU A 566 15.72 9.69 6.06
CA LEU A 566 14.94 9.85 7.30
C LEU A 566 14.38 8.51 7.78
N ASN A 567 13.86 7.69 6.87
CA ASN A 567 13.32 6.37 7.18
C ASN A 567 14.39 5.28 7.37
N GLY A 568 15.68 5.57 7.13
CA GLY A 568 16.76 4.57 7.12
C GLY A 568 16.58 3.50 6.03
N SER A 569 15.94 3.87 4.91
CA SER A 569 15.60 2.97 3.81
C SER A 569 16.56 3.16 2.61
N LYS A 570 16.55 2.20 1.68
CA LYS A 570 17.28 2.30 0.40
C LYS A 570 16.36 2.65 -0.77
N SER A 571 15.18 3.23 -0.51
CA SER A 571 14.13 3.45 -1.51
C SER A 571 14.50 4.47 -2.60
N ASP A 572 15.52 5.30 -2.36
CA ASP A 572 16.12 6.19 -3.34
C ASP A 572 17.01 5.47 -4.35
N ARG A 573 17.46 4.25 -4.03
CA ARG A 573 18.29 3.39 -4.89
C ARG A 573 17.49 2.25 -5.51
N THR A 574 16.54 1.67 -4.78
CA THR A 574 15.73 0.51 -5.22
C THR A 574 14.23 0.77 -5.09
N ASN A 575 13.40 0.25 -6.00
CA ASN A 575 11.93 0.33 -5.91
C ASN A 575 11.34 1.74 -5.73
N ARG A 576 11.97 2.75 -6.33
CA ARG A 576 11.65 4.19 -6.22
C ARG A 576 10.16 4.53 -6.38
N LEU A 577 9.44 3.80 -7.23
CA LEU A 577 8.03 4.08 -7.54
C LEU A 577 7.04 3.49 -6.51
N SER A 578 7.41 2.45 -5.76
CA SER A 578 6.57 1.89 -4.69
C SER A 578 7.05 2.39 -3.34
N ASP A 579 8.26 1.99 -2.96
CA ASP A 579 8.77 2.13 -1.59
C ASP A 579 9.11 3.60 -1.32
N GLY A 580 9.64 4.30 -2.33
CA GLY A 580 9.92 5.73 -2.25
C GLY A 580 8.66 6.60 -2.11
N ARG A 581 7.50 6.15 -2.62
CA ARG A 581 6.22 6.85 -2.40
C ARG A 581 5.73 6.66 -0.97
N VAL A 582 5.86 5.45 -0.43
CA VAL A 582 5.47 5.13 0.96
C VAL A 582 6.32 5.93 1.95
N ASP A 583 7.62 6.09 1.69
CA ASP A 583 8.48 6.91 2.55
C ASP A 583 8.07 8.39 2.54
N LEU A 584 7.60 8.91 1.40
CA LEU A 584 7.08 10.27 1.28
C LEU A 584 5.73 10.47 2.00
N VAL A 585 4.86 9.45 2.01
CA VAL A 585 3.54 9.51 2.67
C VAL A 585 3.64 9.98 4.12
N LYS A 586 4.60 9.43 4.88
CA LYS A 586 4.80 9.78 6.30
C LYS A 586 5.22 11.23 6.53
N LEU A 587 6.08 11.73 5.63
CA LEU A 587 6.66 13.07 5.71
C LEU A 587 5.71 14.16 5.20
N VAL A 588 4.86 13.85 4.23
CA VAL A 588 3.95 14.83 3.65
C VAL A 588 2.64 14.90 4.45
N GLY A 589 2.15 13.81 5.05
CA GLY A 589 0.83 13.79 5.72
C GLY A 589 -0.30 14.16 4.75
N ALA A 590 -1.49 14.58 5.16
CA ALA A 590 -2.52 15.11 4.24
C ALA A 590 -2.90 16.57 4.61
N GLY A 591 -3.92 17.11 3.95
CA GLY A 591 -4.55 18.40 4.30
C GLY A 591 -3.87 19.64 3.73
N GLU A 592 -4.31 20.82 4.17
CA GLU A 592 -3.92 22.13 3.62
C GLU A 592 -2.41 22.41 3.64
N GLU A 593 -1.70 21.84 4.61
CA GLU A 593 -0.25 22.03 4.77
C GLU A 593 0.58 21.00 3.96
N ALA A 594 -0.05 20.00 3.34
CA ALA A 594 0.65 18.97 2.58
C ALA A 594 1.39 19.50 1.33
N PRO A 595 0.79 20.38 0.49
CA PRO A 595 1.51 21.00 -0.63
C PRO A 595 2.77 21.74 -0.14
N LEU A 596 2.67 22.47 0.97
CA LEU A 596 3.79 23.20 1.55
C LEU A 596 4.91 22.26 2.00
N ARG A 597 4.59 21.18 2.72
CA ARG A 597 5.58 20.15 3.12
C ARG A 597 6.22 19.46 1.92
N MET A 598 5.45 19.14 0.89
CA MET A 598 5.97 18.50 -0.32
C MET A 598 6.92 19.42 -1.08
N ALA A 599 6.59 20.71 -1.21
CA ALA A 599 7.47 21.71 -1.79
C ALA A 599 8.75 21.92 -0.95
N ALA A 600 8.63 21.89 0.38
CA ALA A 600 9.77 21.95 1.28
C ALA A 600 10.70 20.74 1.12
N LEU A 601 10.19 19.51 1.01
CA LEU A 601 11.00 18.32 0.76
C LEU A 601 11.72 18.38 -0.60
N ARG A 602 11.05 18.89 -1.64
CA ARG A 602 11.69 19.16 -2.94
C ARG A 602 12.86 20.13 -2.75
N LEU A 603 12.62 21.25 -2.08
CA LEU A 603 13.64 22.26 -1.82
C LEU A 603 14.82 21.68 -1.01
N ILE A 604 14.57 20.97 0.08
CA ILE A 604 15.62 20.32 0.89
C ILE A 604 16.41 19.33 0.04
N GLY A 605 15.73 18.49 -0.75
CA GLY A 605 16.36 17.50 -1.61
C GLY A 605 17.26 18.11 -2.70
N ASP A 606 16.88 19.27 -3.24
CA ASP A 606 17.63 19.94 -4.29
C ASP A 606 18.82 20.76 -3.74
N THR A 607 18.82 21.08 -2.44
CA THR A 607 19.68 22.15 -1.90
C THR A 607 20.56 21.74 -0.73
N LEU A 608 20.03 20.94 0.19
CA LEU A 608 20.69 20.54 1.44
C LEU A 608 21.04 19.05 1.42
N CYS A 609 20.04 18.20 1.21
CA CYS A 609 20.19 16.74 1.22
C CYS A 609 20.71 16.25 -0.12
N ARG A 610 21.93 16.63 -0.51
CA ARG A 610 22.55 16.30 -1.80
C ARG A 610 22.98 14.83 -1.86
N PRO A 611 23.12 14.23 -3.06
CA PRO A 611 23.65 12.88 -3.22
C PRO A 611 25.05 12.74 -2.61
N THR A 612 25.91 13.73 -2.84
CA THR A 612 27.27 13.85 -2.30
C THR A 612 27.38 15.09 -1.41
N ARG A 613 28.12 14.99 -0.31
CA ARG A 613 28.36 16.08 0.67
C ARG A 613 27.07 16.84 1.06
N PRO A 614 26.09 16.17 1.70
CA PRO A 614 24.90 16.85 2.17
C PRO A 614 25.24 17.89 3.24
N LEU A 615 24.51 19.01 3.23
CA LEU A 615 24.62 20.06 4.25
C LEU A 615 23.70 19.72 5.42
N CYS A 616 24.10 18.73 6.23
CA CYS A 616 23.28 18.20 7.31
C CYS A 616 23.05 19.21 8.42
N ASP A 617 24.03 20.06 8.75
CA ASP A 617 23.90 21.03 9.84
C ASP A 617 22.87 22.13 9.54
N ASP A 618 22.67 22.45 8.25
CA ASP A 618 21.65 23.40 7.78
C ASP A 618 20.27 22.75 7.54
N CYS A 619 20.19 21.42 7.64
CA CYS A 619 18.96 20.68 7.34
C CYS A 619 18.02 20.69 8.55
N PRO A 620 16.76 21.14 8.41
CA PRO A 620 15.80 21.19 9.53
C PRO A 620 15.39 19.80 10.04
N LEU A 621 15.67 18.76 9.25
CA LEU A 621 15.32 17.37 9.56
C LEU A 621 16.52 16.56 10.06
N SER A 622 17.69 17.18 10.25
CA SER A 622 18.93 16.49 10.60
C SER A 622 18.86 15.72 11.91
N GLN A 623 18.16 16.26 12.91
CA GLN A 623 17.93 15.60 14.20
C GLN A 623 17.08 14.32 14.10
N TYR A 624 16.34 14.14 13.01
CA TYR A 624 15.49 12.97 12.76
C TYR A 624 16.13 11.99 11.75
N CYS A 625 17.31 12.32 11.22
CA CYS A 625 17.93 11.58 10.13
C CYS A 625 18.72 10.37 10.63
N THR A 626 18.26 9.16 10.30
CA THR A 626 18.93 7.90 10.68
C THR A 626 20.33 7.79 10.08
N ASP A 627 20.55 8.34 8.88
CA ASP A 627 21.81 8.26 8.14
C ASP A 627 22.76 9.46 8.39
N ARG A 628 22.54 10.26 9.46
CA ARG A 628 23.36 11.47 9.67
C ARG A 628 24.85 11.16 9.77
N GLU A 629 25.21 10.20 10.62
CA GLU A 629 26.60 9.85 10.93
C GLU A 629 27.29 9.08 9.78
N SER A 630 26.55 8.18 9.12
CA SER A 630 27.06 7.36 8.01
C SER A 630 27.35 8.16 6.74
N VAL A 631 26.75 9.34 6.58
CA VAL A 631 26.96 10.21 5.42
C VAL A 631 27.90 11.38 5.74
N SER A 632 28.13 11.70 7.02
CA SER A 632 29.15 12.67 7.44
C SER A 632 30.57 12.10 7.45
N GLU A 633 30.74 10.78 7.59
CA GLU A 633 32.04 10.12 7.75
C GLU A 633 32.52 9.34 6.51
N ASP A 634 32.11 9.67 5.27
CA ASP A 634 32.74 9.04 4.10
C ASP A 634 34.12 9.67 3.83
N PRO A 635 35.25 9.04 4.22
CA PRO A 635 36.58 9.67 4.22
C PRO A 635 37.26 9.55 2.86
N LEU A 636 36.64 8.91 1.87
CA LEU A 636 37.28 8.53 0.61
C LEU A 636 37.61 9.70 -0.33
N PHE A 637 37.32 10.95 0.04
CA PHE A 637 37.62 12.13 -0.78
C PHE A 637 38.04 13.37 0.02
N SER A 638 38.67 13.21 1.19
CA SER A 638 39.14 14.33 2.02
C SER A 638 40.28 15.17 1.41
N ASP A 639 40.89 14.75 0.31
CA ASP A 639 42.10 15.42 -0.23
C ASP A 639 41.83 16.48 -1.30
N ALA A 640 40.58 16.75 -1.67
CA ALA A 640 40.27 17.64 -2.80
C ALA A 640 39.41 18.86 -2.43
N VAL A 641 39.65 19.51 -1.28
CA VAL A 641 39.32 20.94 -1.05
C VAL A 641 40.27 21.54 -0.01
N ARG A 642 41.51 21.83 -0.41
CA ARG A 642 42.24 23.01 0.10
C ARG A 642 42.46 23.91 -1.11
N GLU A 643 41.51 24.81 -1.40
CA GLU A 643 41.85 25.99 -2.19
C GLU A 643 42.66 26.94 -1.30
N PRO A 644 43.85 27.38 -1.71
CA PRO A 644 44.59 28.39 -0.97
C PRO A 644 43.99 29.77 -1.25
N HIS A 645 43.92 30.56 -0.19
CA HIS A 645 43.60 31.98 -0.23
C HIS A 645 44.48 32.75 -1.23
N ASN A 646 43.85 33.74 -1.86
CA ASN A 646 44.45 34.87 -2.57
C ASN A 646 45.81 35.30 -1.99
N GLU A 647 46.88 35.16 -2.77
CA GLU A 647 48.01 36.08 -2.75
C GLU A 647 48.48 36.36 -4.19
N THR A 648 48.45 37.64 -4.54
CA THR A 648 49.00 38.27 -5.73
C THR A 648 50.53 38.32 -5.70
N VAL A 649 51.26 37.78 -6.68
CA VAL A 649 52.53 38.34 -7.23
C VAL A 649 52.87 37.69 -8.61
N PRO A 650 53.89 38.13 -9.40
CA PRO A 650 53.71 38.83 -10.67
C PRO A 650 54.23 38.06 -11.92
N VAL A 651 54.01 38.68 -13.09
CA VAL A 651 54.51 38.30 -14.41
C VAL A 651 56.04 38.16 -14.46
N GLN A 652 56.56 37.03 -14.98
CA GLN A 652 57.83 36.98 -15.70
C GLN A 652 58.00 35.76 -16.65
N ALA A 653 58.14 36.11 -17.94
CA ALA A 653 59.00 35.59 -19.01
C ALA A 653 59.34 34.09 -19.20
N ARG A 654 59.04 33.64 -20.44
CA ARG A 654 59.85 32.85 -21.40
C ARG A 654 60.37 31.46 -21.00
N GLY A 655 60.03 30.46 -21.81
CA GLY A 655 60.73 29.17 -21.86
C GLY A 655 60.13 28.20 -22.87
N GLU A 656 60.89 27.90 -23.91
CA GLU A 656 60.54 27.12 -25.11
C GLU A 656 60.11 25.65 -24.88
N LYS A 657 59.43 25.11 -25.90
CA LYS A 657 59.16 23.66 -26.11
C LYS A 657 60.49 22.87 -26.25
N PRO A 658 60.46 21.53 -26.11
CA PRO A 658 60.27 20.75 -27.34
C PRO A 658 59.31 19.55 -27.19
N ARG A 659 58.74 19.21 -28.35
CA ARG A 659 58.04 17.98 -28.68
C ARG A 659 59.00 16.78 -28.58
N THR A 660 58.51 15.66 -28.05
CA THR A 660 58.86 14.33 -28.58
C THR A 660 57.62 13.44 -28.58
N ALA A 661 57.53 12.67 -29.66
CA ALA A 661 56.46 11.76 -30.00
C ALA A 661 56.89 10.31 -29.70
N ARG A 662 55.92 9.44 -29.39
CA ARG A 662 55.62 8.16 -30.07
C ARG A 662 55.11 7.10 -29.09
N GLN A 663 53.99 6.49 -29.51
CA GLN A 663 53.68 5.06 -29.51
C GLN A 663 53.69 4.33 -28.16
N HIS A 664 52.51 4.03 -27.63
CA HIS A 664 51.80 2.78 -27.91
C HIS A 664 50.31 2.91 -27.56
#